data_AF-I9SJN4-F1
#
_entry.id   AF-I9SJN4-F1
#
_cell.length_a   1.000
_cell.length_b   1.000
_cell.length_c   1.000
_cell.angle_alpha   90.00
_cell.angle_beta   90.00
_cell.angle_gamma   90.00
#
_symmetry.space_group_name_H-M   'P 1'
#
loop_
_entity.id
_entity.type
_entity.pdbx_description
1 polymer ?
#
loop_
_entity_poly.entity_id
_entity_poly.type
_entity_poly.pdbx_seq_one_letter_code
_entity_poly.pdbx_strand_id
1 'polypeptide(L)'
;MFESLRYWGTSLILCTGISFNTWAIDFSSGTGTMEDPFVISTADELNNMRNNLAAHYKLETDIDLSTWIETNSPETGWQPIGTSATPFTGNFDGNGHAIENIWISMDSENVGFFGAVGGNVTIKRLAIIIADGKRITGTSNVGILTGLSTAVEGNKQTQIEEVYVAGNVESKGNLVGAIVGRNNNQNISIVNCYVKGNVFATADGVGGIMGSSYGACTTLIDKCYVLNNIQVDGGGSTGGILGTVSAPDASIEQMNATISNCVAINKTITVRDATPSRIFAWAKQDKITLSNNLAFSGCIINDAPFSSTDANGKNGQDKDAEELAIQSTYDGWDFESVWTLGNEAYQLPVLKTVSLSKQPVDEYNLGVESDNPFVDLVPKGGELNVVESCGVSNNGRDDVTELMQQAIDACSMKKATVIVPKGRYSIRPIFLRSNMTLKLEEGAQLLGSRTIQDYRDAFPEAGAIETSALVFGKNIENVKVIGPGLIDGRGTAPDFQFGNSKGDRPKVLHFVNCKDVVVENVTLQNSAFWTAHFLLCDGVKIKGVKIYSHSNWNNDGLDIDSRNVEIEDCYIDCDDDGICMKSDRGIFVENVTVKNCTIRTNCNAIKLGTAGKTGFKNITYTDCVIEKASEDNFRKHYESDKLAWCGITLQGPSTISGIALESVNGGVLDGVTISNIQMKDVHTAIFLRLGKREGSAKMSELKNVVISDIKATCVSKVASSIVGVPGGIIDNVLIKNVEITLPGGGTINDANASIPEMIDAYPESNMFGKALPAYGFYVRHANNVKFENVKFNLTGADVRPDYVFDDVTGGEITGISPIVEGKDFQITFQNGSLNILPNVENYIKVDVIDISGKTIYSTRQNGNTTNNNINIDLPERGIYIISIQTDKGNIVRKVIYQ
;
A
#
# COMPACT_ATOMS: atom_id res chain seq x y z
N MET A 1 85.33 15.50 -33.61
CA MET A 1 84.75 15.35 -34.96
C MET A 1 83.31 15.81 -34.87
N PHE A 2 83.03 16.93 -35.55
CA PHE A 2 81.75 17.37 -36.12
C PHE A 2 80.52 17.33 -35.20
N GLU A 3 80.07 18.51 -34.72
CA GLU A 3 79.08 19.36 -35.43
C GLU A 3 77.66 18.76 -35.31
N SER A 4 76.56 19.48 -35.06
CA SER A 4 76.30 20.90 -35.21
C SER A 4 74.86 21.19 -34.73
N LEU A 5 74.68 22.38 -34.14
CA LEU A 5 73.55 23.32 -34.33
C LEU A 5 72.10 22.87 -33.91
N ARG A 6 71.21 23.66 -33.28
CA ARG A 6 71.09 25.09 -32.90
C ARG A 6 69.78 25.27 -32.07
N TYR A 7 69.79 25.93 -30.90
CA TYR A 7 69.33 27.35 -30.62
C TYR A 7 67.79 27.48 -30.50
N TRP A 8 67.08 28.08 -29.53
CA TRP A 8 67.20 29.12 -28.47
C TRP A 8 66.13 28.78 -27.38
N GLY A 9 66.07 29.27 -26.13
CA GLY A 9 66.78 30.29 -25.36
C GLY A 9 66.09 30.53 -24.00
N THR A 10 66.84 31.19 -23.10
CA THR A 10 66.44 32.04 -21.94
C THR A 10 65.86 31.46 -20.63
N SER A 11 66.71 31.57 -19.59
CA SER A 11 66.48 32.17 -18.25
C SER A 11 65.93 31.35 -17.05
N LEU A 12 66.89 30.92 -16.21
CA LEU A 12 67.02 31.06 -14.75
C LEU A 12 65.77 30.90 -13.84
N ILE A 13 65.83 29.95 -12.89
CA ILE A 13 65.57 30.12 -11.44
C ILE A 13 66.08 28.87 -10.69
N LEU A 14 66.75 29.11 -9.56
CA LEU A 14 67.15 28.10 -8.58
C LEU A 14 65.91 27.40 -7.99
N CYS A 15 65.83 26.07 -8.09
CA CYS A 15 64.93 25.26 -7.26
C CYS A 15 65.76 24.44 -6.27
N THR A 16 65.82 24.91 -5.03
CA THR A 16 66.06 24.07 -3.85
C THR A 16 64.74 23.40 -3.45
N GLY A 17 64.75 22.08 -3.32
CA GLY A 17 63.74 21.32 -2.58
C GLY A 17 62.65 20.66 -3.42
N ILE A 18 62.96 19.51 -4.03
CA ILE A 18 61.93 18.50 -4.34
C ILE A 18 61.90 17.57 -3.13
N SER A 19 61.02 17.84 -2.16
CA SER A 19 60.58 16.83 -1.21
C SER A 19 59.57 15.95 -1.94
N PHE A 20 59.89 14.68 -2.17
CA PHE A 20 58.88 13.71 -2.56
C PHE A 20 57.89 13.61 -1.39
N ASN A 21 56.64 14.03 -1.60
CA ASN A 21 55.55 13.84 -0.65
C ASN A 21 55.24 12.34 -0.61
N THR A 22 55.86 11.61 0.32
CA THR A 22 55.74 10.15 0.46
C THR A 22 54.33 9.66 0.81
N TRP A 23 53.41 10.59 1.10
CA TRP A 23 52.02 10.33 1.48
C TRP A 23 51.05 10.18 0.30
N ALA A 24 51.45 10.59 -0.92
CA ALA A 24 50.58 10.54 -2.10
C ALA A 24 50.30 9.10 -2.61
N ILE A 25 50.97 8.10 -2.04
CA ILE A 25 50.81 6.67 -2.41
C ILE A 25 49.58 6.06 -1.70
N ASP A 26 49.08 6.70 -0.64
CA ASP A 26 48.02 6.20 0.22
C ASP A 26 46.60 6.63 -0.20
N PHE A 27 46.48 7.48 -1.25
CA PHE A 27 45.22 8.08 -1.72
C PHE A 27 45.14 8.08 -3.26
N SER A 28 43.93 7.91 -3.81
CA SER A 28 43.69 7.86 -5.25
C SER A 28 44.07 9.14 -6.00
N SER A 29 43.96 10.32 -5.36
CA SER A 29 44.31 11.62 -5.93
C SER A 29 44.41 12.73 -4.88
N GLY A 30 44.94 13.88 -5.29
CA GLY A 30 45.15 15.06 -4.45
C GLY A 30 46.55 15.12 -3.86
N THR A 31 46.98 16.30 -3.44
CA THR A 31 48.29 16.54 -2.79
C THR A 31 48.18 16.80 -1.30
N GLY A 32 46.96 16.86 -0.76
CA GLY A 32 46.68 17.09 0.66
C GLY A 32 46.75 18.56 1.06
N THR A 33 46.85 19.48 0.11
CA THR A 33 46.81 20.93 0.33
C THR A 33 45.37 21.42 0.36
N MET A 34 45.15 22.67 0.79
CA MET A 34 43.80 23.24 0.86
C MET A 34 43.17 23.41 -0.53
N GLU A 35 43.98 23.76 -1.54
CA GLU A 35 43.55 23.91 -2.93
C GLU A 35 43.39 22.57 -3.66
N ASP A 36 44.06 21.52 -3.19
CA ASP A 36 44.07 20.18 -3.79
C ASP A 36 44.08 19.09 -2.69
N PRO A 37 42.94 18.92 -1.97
CA PRO A 37 42.82 17.99 -0.86
C PRO A 37 42.96 16.53 -1.35
N PHE A 38 43.42 15.64 -0.46
CA PHE A 38 43.38 14.21 -0.74
C PHE A 38 41.93 13.75 -0.92
N VAL A 39 41.70 12.95 -1.96
CA VAL A 39 40.39 12.41 -2.28
C VAL A 39 40.25 11.02 -1.67
N ILE A 40 39.13 10.77 -1.01
CA ILE A 40 38.84 9.51 -0.33
C ILE A 40 37.65 8.83 -1.02
N SER A 41 37.87 7.61 -1.50
CA SER A 41 36.86 6.78 -2.14
C SER A 41 36.66 5.43 -1.46
N THR A 42 37.51 5.07 -0.48
CA THR A 42 37.48 3.78 0.20
C THR A 42 37.67 3.91 1.72
N ALA A 43 37.25 2.88 2.47
CA ALA A 43 37.45 2.81 3.91
C ALA A 43 38.94 2.78 4.31
N ASP A 44 39.79 2.18 3.48
CA ASP A 44 41.24 2.14 3.71
C ASP A 44 41.88 3.53 3.56
N GLU A 45 41.51 4.29 2.52
CA GLU A 45 41.95 5.69 2.35
C GLU A 45 41.45 6.57 3.50
N LEU A 46 40.20 6.38 3.93
CA LEU A 46 39.66 7.06 5.11
C LEU A 46 40.50 6.76 6.36
N ASN A 47 40.91 5.50 6.54
CA ASN A 47 41.78 5.10 7.64
C ASN A 47 43.21 5.70 7.51
N ASN A 48 43.73 5.84 6.29
CA ASN A 48 45.06 6.39 6.03
C ASN A 48 45.18 7.88 6.39
N MET A 49 44.08 8.60 6.58
CA MET A 49 44.11 9.99 7.08
C MET A 49 44.93 10.17 8.36
N ARG A 50 45.02 9.11 9.19
CA ARG A 50 45.82 9.09 10.42
C ARG A 50 47.31 9.35 10.19
N ASN A 51 47.80 9.06 8.98
CA ASN A 51 49.20 9.21 8.62
C ASN A 51 49.60 10.68 8.44
N ASN A 52 48.64 11.56 8.13
CA ASN A 52 48.88 13.00 7.99
C ASN A 52 47.70 13.84 8.49
N LEU A 53 47.65 14.06 9.80
CA LEU A 53 46.57 14.77 10.48
C LEU A 53 46.46 16.27 10.14
N ALA A 54 47.45 16.85 9.44
CA ALA A 54 47.47 18.25 9.05
C ALA A 54 47.06 18.48 7.58
N ALA A 55 46.92 17.43 6.78
CA ALA A 55 46.48 17.53 5.38
C ALA A 55 44.97 17.74 5.27
N HIS A 56 44.51 18.17 4.10
CA HIS A 56 43.11 18.41 3.80
C HIS A 56 42.53 17.24 2.98
N TYR A 57 41.26 16.92 3.23
CA TYR A 57 40.59 15.73 2.70
C TYR A 57 39.20 16.05 2.16
N LYS A 58 38.80 15.34 1.10
CA LYS A 58 37.46 15.40 0.51
C LYS A 58 36.96 13.99 0.18
N LEU A 59 35.71 13.66 0.52
CA LEU A 59 35.08 12.43 0.04
C LEU A 59 34.67 12.56 -1.44
N GLU A 60 34.74 11.46 -2.17
CA GLU A 60 34.22 11.33 -3.54
C GLU A 60 33.00 10.41 -3.64
N THR A 61 32.76 9.61 -2.59
CA THR A 61 31.65 8.67 -2.53
C THR A 61 31.25 8.39 -1.09
N ASP A 62 30.09 7.73 -0.91
CA ASP A 62 29.66 7.24 0.39
C ASP A 62 30.55 6.08 0.84
N ILE A 63 30.99 6.07 2.09
CA ILE A 63 31.88 5.05 2.65
C ILE A 63 31.12 4.19 3.65
N ASP A 64 30.85 2.94 3.29
CA ASP A 64 30.30 1.93 4.21
C ASP A 64 31.44 1.24 4.97
N LEU A 65 31.46 1.37 6.31
CA LEU A 65 32.50 0.82 7.17
C LEU A 65 32.23 -0.60 7.67
N SER A 66 31.08 -1.21 7.36
CA SER A 66 30.68 -2.53 7.88
C SER A 66 31.75 -3.61 7.67
N THR A 67 32.12 -3.88 6.41
CA THR A 67 33.12 -4.89 6.05
C THR A 67 34.51 -4.54 6.60
N TRP A 68 34.85 -3.25 6.59
CA TRP A 68 36.16 -2.81 7.07
C TRP A 68 36.31 -3.03 8.58
N ILE A 69 35.29 -2.67 9.37
CA ILE A 69 35.29 -2.87 10.82
C ILE A 69 35.30 -4.36 11.17
N GLU A 70 34.47 -5.17 10.51
CA GLU A 70 34.47 -6.63 10.71
C GLU A 70 35.84 -7.26 10.50
N THR A 71 36.59 -6.76 9.51
CA THR A 71 37.91 -7.27 9.16
C THR A 71 39.01 -6.74 10.09
N ASN A 72 38.98 -5.45 10.44
CA ASN A 72 40.12 -4.77 11.05
C ASN A 72 39.97 -4.49 12.55
N SER A 73 38.75 -4.38 13.07
CA SER A 73 38.49 -4.04 14.49
C SER A 73 37.12 -4.55 14.96
N PRO A 74 36.84 -5.87 14.87
CA PRO A 74 35.50 -6.42 15.15
C PRO A 74 35.05 -6.30 16.61
N GLU A 75 35.98 -6.08 17.55
CA GLU A 75 35.68 -5.98 18.98
C GLU A 75 35.41 -4.55 19.44
N THR A 76 36.10 -3.57 18.88
CA THR A 76 36.07 -2.17 19.35
C THR A 76 35.48 -1.18 18.35
N GLY A 77 35.29 -1.59 17.09
CA GLY A 77 34.78 -0.73 16.04
C GLY A 77 35.85 0.20 15.46
N TRP A 78 35.41 1.33 14.91
CA TRP A 78 36.30 2.34 14.33
C TRP A 78 37.23 2.95 15.37
N GLN A 79 38.49 3.15 15.00
CA GLN A 79 39.46 3.82 15.87
C GLN A 79 39.32 5.35 15.73
N PRO A 80 39.23 6.15 16.80
CA PRO A 80 39.13 7.61 16.66
C PRO A 80 40.34 8.24 15.93
N ILE A 81 40.11 9.17 14.99
CA ILE A 81 41.19 9.89 14.27
C ILE A 81 41.69 11.07 15.11
N GLY A 82 43.01 11.16 15.30
CA GLY A 82 43.63 12.20 16.13
C GLY A 82 43.49 11.92 17.63
N THR A 83 44.40 12.51 18.40
CA THR A 83 44.43 12.38 19.87
C THR A 83 44.56 13.76 20.51
N SER A 84 44.32 13.89 21.81
CA SER A 84 44.52 15.16 22.51
C SER A 84 45.97 15.69 22.41
N ALA A 85 46.96 14.82 22.23
CA ALA A 85 48.35 15.21 22.02
C ALA A 85 48.67 15.59 20.57
N THR A 86 48.00 14.94 19.62
CA THR A 86 48.16 15.16 18.18
C THR A 86 46.78 15.23 17.52
N PRO A 87 46.08 16.38 17.64
CA PRO A 87 44.74 16.51 17.10
C PRO A 87 44.77 16.56 15.57
N PHE A 88 43.65 16.23 14.94
CA PHE A 88 43.43 16.52 13.52
C PHE A 88 43.32 18.04 13.31
N THR A 89 44.17 18.60 12.44
CA THR A 89 44.26 20.04 12.17
C THR A 89 44.01 20.41 10.71
N GLY A 90 43.71 19.42 9.87
CA GLY A 90 43.34 19.59 8.47
C GLY A 90 41.89 20.01 8.26
N ASN A 91 41.45 20.11 7.00
CA ASN A 91 40.03 20.27 6.66
C ASN A 91 39.45 18.95 6.18
N PHE A 92 38.17 18.71 6.45
CA PHE A 92 37.44 17.53 5.99
C PHE A 92 36.12 17.92 5.34
N ASP A 93 36.02 17.73 4.03
CA ASP A 93 34.81 18.02 3.27
C ASP A 93 34.15 16.70 2.84
N GLY A 94 33.00 16.40 3.40
CA GLY A 94 32.23 15.23 3.01
C GLY A 94 31.68 15.32 1.58
N ASN A 95 31.71 16.51 0.94
CA ASN A 95 31.24 16.71 -0.43
C ASN A 95 29.83 16.16 -0.68
N GLY A 96 28.99 16.13 0.37
CA GLY A 96 27.64 15.62 0.36
C GLY A 96 27.48 14.11 0.57
N HIS A 97 28.58 13.41 0.82
CA HIS A 97 28.61 11.97 1.04
C HIS A 97 28.48 11.58 2.51
N ALA A 98 28.11 10.31 2.71
CA ALA A 98 27.94 9.71 4.02
C ALA A 98 29.10 8.77 4.38
N ILE A 99 29.45 8.72 5.66
CA ILE A 99 30.19 7.62 6.28
C ILE A 99 29.19 6.80 7.08
N GLU A 100 28.96 5.55 6.68
CA GLU A 100 27.87 4.70 7.16
C GLU A 100 28.40 3.48 7.93
N ASN A 101 27.51 2.91 8.75
CA ASN A 101 27.76 1.71 9.54
C ASN A 101 28.97 1.81 10.48
N ILE A 102 29.29 3.01 10.95
CA ILE A 102 30.31 3.21 11.96
C ILE A 102 29.78 2.78 13.34
N TRP A 103 30.64 2.22 14.18
CA TRP A 103 30.39 2.11 15.61
C TRP A 103 31.72 2.11 16.34
N ILE A 104 31.70 2.49 17.63
CA ILE A 104 32.90 2.51 18.47
C ILE A 104 32.49 2.03 19.86
N SER A 105 33.22 1.09 20.44
CA SER A 105 33.00 0.66 21.82
C SER A 105 34.35 0.59 22.53
N MET A 106 34.64 1.61 23.33
CA MET A 106 35.92 1.75 24.01
C MET A 106 35.73 2.28 25.42
N ASP A 107 36.50 1.76 26.37
CA ASP A 107 36.57 2.33 27.72
C ASP A 107 37.67 3.42 27.78
N SER A 108 37.55 4.45 26.95
CA SER A 108 38.50 5.55 26.82
C SER A 108 37.84 6.93 26.72
N GLU A 109 38.62 7.98 26.99
CA GLU A 109 38.20 9.36 26.74
C GLU A 109 38.45 9.77 25.28
N ASN A 110 37.78 10.84 24.83
CA ASN A 110 37.94 11.45 23.50
C ASN A 110 37.55 10.47 22.39
N VAL A 111 36.27 10.09 22.39
CA VAL A 111 35.73 9.06 21.49
C VAL A 111 34.78 9.70 20.49
N GLY A 112 35.02 9.41 19.21
CA GLY A 112 34.21 9.83 18.07
C GLY A 112 34.90 9.44 16.77
N PHE A 113 34.32 9.78 15.62
CA PHE A 113 35.00 9.59 14.32
C PHE A 113 36.38 10.27 14.35
N PHE A 114 36.43 11.51 14.83
CA PHE A 114 37.63 12.15 15.34
C PHE A 114 37.69 12.00 16.86
N GLY A 115 38.82 11.48 17.36
CA GLY A 115 39.10 11.48 18.79
C GLY A 115 39.36 12.90 19.27
N ALA A 116 40.21 13.63 18.55
CA ALA A 116 40.42 15.04 18.79
C ALA A 116 40.69 15.85 17.51
N VAL A 117 40.15 17.07 17.47
CA VAL A 117 40.40 18.09 16.44
C VAL A 117 40.92 19.37 17.09
N GLY A 118 41.62 20.21 16.32
CA GLY A 118 42.12 21.49 16.81
C GLY A 118 42.76 22.35 15.72
N GLY A 119 43.08 23.60 16.02
CA GLY A 119 43.64 24.50 15.01
C GLY A 119 42.58 25.11 14.09
N ASN A 120 42.93 25.44 12.84
CA ASN A 120 41.97 25.98 11.87
C ASN A 120 41.40 24.82 11.05
N VAL A 121 40.34 24.21 11.57
CA VAL A 121 39.71 23.02 10.98
C VAL A 121 38.29 23.34 10.55
N THR A 122 37.96 23.03 9.31
CA THR A 122 36.60 23.03 8.78
C THR A 122 36.17 21.61 8.46
N ILE A 123 35.07 21.16 9.08
CA ILE A 123 34.39 19.90 8.76
C ILE A 123 33.03 20.25 8.18
N LYS A 124 32.72 19.81 6.97
CA LYS A 124 31.46 20.20 6.32
C LYS A 124 30.85 19.19 5.36
N ARG A 125 29.55 19.36 5.07
CA ARG A 125 28.79 18.60 4.05
C ARG A 125 28.94 17.10 4.19
N LEU A 126 28.68 16.59 5.39
CA LEU A 126 28.97 15.22 5.77
C LEU A 126 27.79 14.62 6.53
N ALA A 127 27.44 13.39 6.20
CA ALA A 127 26.65 12.54 7.08
C ALA A 127 27.55 11.51 7.78
N ILE A 128 27.38 11.33 9.10
CA ILE A 128 27.95 10.18 9.83
C ILE A 128 26.80 9.38 10.43
N ILE A 129 26.67 8.12 10.00
CA ILE A 129 25.54 7.26 10.32
C ILE A 129 26.05 6.00 11.02
N ILE A 130 25.65 5.83 12.28
CA ILE A 130 26.03 4.67 13.10
C ILE A 130 25.31 3.42 12.60
N ALA A 131 25.98 2.27 12.69
CA ALA A 131 25.41 0.97 12.35
C ALA A 131 24.16 0.65 13.19
N ASP A 132 23.16 0.05 12.55
CA ASP A 132 21.96 -0.44 13.20
C ASP A 132 22.27 -1.30 14.43
N GLY A 133 21.62 -1.01 15.57
CA GLY A 133 21.80 -1.74 16.83
C GLY A 133 23.16 -1.51 17.50
N LYS A 134 23.97 -0.57 17.01
CA LYS A 134 25.26 -0.18 17.59
C LYS A 134 25.22 1.24 18.14
N ARG A 135 26.31 1.62 18.81
CA ARG A 135 26.51 2.93 19.43
C ARG A 135 27.96 3.39 19.28
N ILE A 136 28.20 4.66 19.54
CA ILE A 136 29.53 5.18 19.89
C ILE A 136 29.60 5.32 21.41
N THR A 137 30.45 4.53 22.05
CA THR A 137 30.56 4.44 23.51
C THR A 137 31.97 4.77 23.98
N GLY A 138 32.08 5.69 24.94
CA GLY A 138 33.32 6.11 25.61
C GLY A 138 33.14 6.37 27.11
N THR A 139 34.19 6.82 27.81
CA THR A 139 34.13 7.18 29.24
C THR A 139 33.99 8.68 29.49
N SER A 140 34.53 9.54 28.62
CA SER A 140 34.43 10.99 28.71
C SER A 140 34.75 11.66 27.38
N ASN A 141 34.21 12.85 27.11
CA ASN A 141 34.36 13.57 25.85
C ASN A 141 33.95 12.68 24.66
N VAL A 142 32.67 12.31 24.62
CA VAL A 142 32.14 11.40 23.60
C VAL A 142 31.23 12.15 22.64
N GLY A 143 31.47 12.01 21.34
CA GLY A 143 30.58 12.49 20.28
C GLY A 143 30.66 11.62 19.04
N ILE A 144 29.63 11.66 18.19
CA ILE A 144 29.61 10.86 16.95
C ILE A 144 30.67 11.39 15.98
N LEU A 145 30.69 12.71 15.76
CA LEU A 145 31.70 13.34 14.92
C LEU A 145 33.02 13.50 15.67
N THR A 146 33.02 14.20 16.81
CA THR A 146 34.25 14.57 17.51
C THR A 146 34.13 14.33 19.02
N GLY A 147 35.07 13.60 19.60
CA GLY A 147 35.18 13.50 21.06
C GLY A 147 35.61 14.82 21.70
N LEU A 148 36.77 15.36 21.27
CA LEU A 148 37.37 16.57 21.81
C LEU A 148 37.72 17.61 20.72
N SER A 149 37.26 18.85 20.88
CA SER A 149 37.81 20.02 20.18
C SER A 149 38.78 20.73 21.13
N THR A 150 40.05 20.90 20.75
CA THR A 150 41.08 21.41 21.65
C THR A 150 41.99 22.46 21.03
N ALA A 151 42.53 23.33 21.89
CA ALA A 151 43.42 24.41 21.51
C ALA A 151 44.70 23.89 20.83
N VAL A 152 45.06 24.51 19.71
CA VAL A 152 46.37 24.41 19.07
C VAL A 152 46.89 25.83 18.95
N GLU A 153 48.20 26.04 19.13
CA GLU A 153 48.84 27.35 19.29
C GLU A 153 48.21 28.52 18.49
N GLY A 154 47.91 29.62 19.21
CA GLY A 154 47.31 30.83 18.67
C GLY A 154 45.78 30.88 18.81
N ASN A 155 45.19 31.95 18.28
CA ASN A 155 43.74 32.11 18.24
C ASN A 155 43.18 31.37 17.00
N LYS A 156 42.68 30.16 17.20
CA LYS A 156 42.26 29.23 16.14
C LYS A 156 40.78 28.86 16.28
N GLN A 157 40.18 28.38 15.20
CA GLN A 157 38.75 28.08 15.15
C GLN A 157 38.43 26.74 14.47
N THR A 158 37.56 25.97 15.13
CA THR A 158 36.90 24.79 14.59
C THR A 158 35.54 25.18 14.01
N GLN A 159 35.30 24.87 12.74
CA GLN A 159 34.05 25.13 12.03
C GLN A 159 33.41 23.81 11.62
N ILE A 160 32.15 23.61 12.01
CA ILE A 160 31.35 22.44 11.65
C ILE A 160 30.09 22.94 10.96
N GLU A 161 29.94 22.64 9.67
CA GLU A 161 28.91 23.25 8.82
C GLU A 161 28.19 22.22 7.96
N GLU A 162 26.86 22.23 7.91
CA GLU A 162 26.09 21.32 7.04
C GLU A 162 26.40 19.84 7.33
N VAL A 163 26.44 19.50 8.62
CA VAL A 163 26.71 18.15 9.10
C VAL A 163 25.44 17.52 9.68
N TYR A 164 25.21 16.28 9.28
CA TYR A 164 24.19 15.39 9.84
C TYR A 164 24.87 14.24 10.59
N VAL A 165 24.46 13.99 11.83
CA VAL A 165 24.86 12.75 12.54
C VAL A 165 23.63 11.94 12.93
N ALA A 166 23.74 10.61 12.76
CA ALA A 166 22.66 9.66 12.99
C ALA A 166 23.10 8.48 13.88
N GLY A 167 22.30 8.18 14.89
CA GLY A 167 22.41 7.02 15.77
C GLY A 167 22.82 7.35 17.19
N ASN A 168 23.05 6.31 17.99
CA ASN A 168 23.15 6.41 19.44
C ASN A 168 24.57 6.69 19.94
N VAL A 169 24.72 7.60 20.90
CA VAL A 169 26.01 7.93 21.56
C VAL A 169 25.91 7.79 23.07
N GLU A 170 26.96 7.27 23.70
CA GLU A 170 26.97 6.97 25.13
C GLU A 170 28.28 7.35 25.81
N SER A 171 28.20 8.07 26.93
CA SER A 171 29.32 8.23 27.86
C SER A 171 29.03 7.49 29.16
N LYS A 172 29.91 6.55 29.53
CA LYS A 172 29.92 5.87 30.84
C LYS A 172 30.49 6.73 31.98
N GLY A 173 30.74 8.01 31.70
CA GLY A 173 31.18 9.01 32.68
C GLY A 173 30.51 10.36 32.38
N ASN A 174 31.32 11.38 32.11
CA ASN A 174 30.85 12.75 31.87
C ASN A 174 30.94 13.13 30.38
N LEU A 175 30.42 14.30 30.04
CA LEU A 175 30.74 15.04 28.80
C LEU A 175 30.41 14.28 27.51
N VAL A 176 29.14 14.33 27.11
CA VAL A 176 28.65 13.73 25.87
C VAL A 176 27.80 14.72 25.06
N GLY A 177 28.03 14.75 23.76
CA GLY A 177 27.19 15.45 22.80
C GLY A 177 27.29 14.80 21.43
N ALA A 178 26.19 14.70 20.69
CA ALA A 178 26.17 13.89 19.47
C ALA A 178 27.14 14.41 18.40
N ILE A 179 27.34 15.72 18.27
CA ILE A 179 28.36 16.25 17.35
C ILE A 179 29.71 16.37 18.07
N VAL A 180 29.74 17.02 19.24
CA VAL A 180 30.99 17.27 19.99
C VAL A 180 30.84 16.86 21.45
N GLY A 181 31.70 15.97 21.95
CA GLY A 181 31.73 15.64 23.37
C GLY A 181 32.11 16.84 24.24
N ARG A 182 33.30 17.40 23.98
CA ARG A 182 33.81 18.59 24.70
C ARG A 182 34.56 19.53 23.77
N ASN A 183 34.33 20.83 23.92
CA ASN A 183 35.21 21.88 23.45
C ASN A 183 36.09 22.42 24.59
N ASN A 184 37.40 22.53 24.36
CA ASN A 184 38.38 22.89 25.37
C ASN A 184 39.38 23.94 24.86
N ASN A 185 39.13 25.18 25.24
CA ASN A 185 39.97 26.36 25.00
C ASN A 185 40.21 26.66 23.51
N GLN A 186 39.23 26.31 22.67
CA GLN A 186 39.27 26.42 21.21
C GLN A 186 38.00 27.15 20.76
N ASN A 187 38.10 28.13 19.87
CA ASN A 187 36.89 28.75 19.32
C ASN A 187 36.16 27.73 18.45
N ILE A 188 34.84 27.65 18.57
CA ILE A 188 34.05 26.68 17.82
C ILE A 188 32.74 27.27 17.31
N SER A 189 32.40 26.95 16.07
CA SER A 189 31.10 27.24 15.46
C SER A 189 30.49 25.99 14.85
N ILE A 190 29.25 25.69 15.23
CA ILE A 190 28.43 24.59 14.69
C ILE A 190 27.20 25.23 14.04
N VAL A 191 27.10 25.15 12.71
CA VAL A 191 26.10 25.90 11.95
C VAL A 191 25.42 25.01 10.92
N ASN A 192 24.11 25.17 10.75
CA ASN A 192 23.32 24.39 9.80
C ASN A 192 23.49 22.86 9.98
N CYS A 193 23.48 22.39 11.22
CA CYS A 193 23.70 20.97 11.52
C CYS A 193 22.46 20.35 12.17
N TYR A 194 22.30 19.04 12.05
CA TYR A 194 21.24 18.35 12.80
C TYR A 194 21.61 16.96 13.26
N VAL A 195 20.89 16.49 14.28
CA VAL A 195 21.19 15.25 15.01
C VAL A 195 19.95 14.38 15.09
N LYS A 196 20.08 13.10 14.75
CA LYS A 196 19.07 12.05 15.00
C LYS A 196 19.70 10.88 15.77
N GLY A 197 18.97 10.29 16.71
CA GLY A 197 19.45 9.16 17.54
C GLY A 197 19.82 9.59 18.96
N ASN A 198 19.81 8.66 19.93
CA ASN A 198 19.74 8.98 21.35
C ASN A 198 21.10 9.27 22.00
N VAL A 199 21.08 10.06 23.08
CA VAL A 199 22.25 10.38 23.91
C VAL A 199 22.07 9.75 25.28
N PHE A 200 23.02 8.90 25.66
CA PHE A 200 23.08 8.24 26.97
C PHE A 200 24.25 8.75 27.79
N ALA A 201 24.04 8.99 29.07
CA ALA A 201 25.10 9.36 30.00
C ALA A 201 24.87 8.80 31.39
N THR A 202 25.94 8.70 32.18
CA THR A 202 25.85 8.35 33.61
C THR A 202 26.14 9.54 34.53
N ALA A 203 26.60 10.68 34.01
CA ALA A 203 26.97 11.86 34.81
C ALA A 203 26.87 13.19 34.03
N ASP A 204 27.65 14.21 34.40
CA ASP A 204 27.43 15.64 34.07
C ASP A 204 27.91 16.05 32.66
N GLY A 205 27.38 17.17 32.15
CA GLY A 205 27.77 17.84 30.90
C GLY A 205 27.21 17.14 29.66
N VAL A 206 25.88 17.04 29.59
CA VAL A 206 25.17 16.33 28.53
C VAL A 206 24.46 17.32 27.61
N GLY A 207 24.67 17.19 26.31
CA GLY A 207 24.00 17.98 25.28
C GLY A 207 23.55 17.13 24.09
N GLY A 208 22.53 17.54 23.35
CA GLY A 208 22.21 16.90 22.07
C GLY A 208 23.23 17.18 20.98
N ILE A 209 23.76 18.41 20.92
CA ILE A 209 24.84 18.77 19.98
C ILE A 209 26.20 18.71 20.67
N MET A 210 26.34 19.38 21.81
CA MET A 210 27.61 19.52 22.51
C MET A 210 27.49 19.30 24.01
N GLY A 211 28.35 18.46 24.61
CA GLY A 211 28.32 18.22 26.05
C GLY A 211 28.77 19.42 26.88
N SER A 212 29.95 19.96 26.57
CA SER A 212 30.53 21.09 27.31
C SER A 212 31.43 21.97 26.47
N SER A 213 31.40 23.28 26.72
CA SER A 213 32.43 24.22 26.28
C SER A 213 33.21 24.78 27.47
N TYR A 214 34.53 24.62 27.47
CA TYR A 214 35.40 24.98 28.57
C TYR A 214 36.57 25.87 28.14
N GLY A 215 36.81 26.98 28.85
CA GLY A 215 38.02 27.81 28.70
C GLY A 215 37.79 29.18 28.06
N ALA A 216 38.89 29.88 27.76
CA ALA A 216 38.89 31.20 27.12
C ALA A 216 38.60 31.09 25.61
N CYS A 217 37.34 30.81 25.27
CA CYS A 217 36.94 30.55 23.89
C CYS A 217 35.58 31.14 23.54
N THR A 218 35.35 31.28 22.24
CA THR A 218 34.02 31.57 21.69
C THR A 218 33.32 30.27 21.25
N THR A 219 32.02 30.17 21.49
CA THR A 219 31.19 29.03 21.09
C THR A 219 29.93 29.55 20.43
N LEU A 220 29.66 29.10 19.19
CA LEU A 220 28.44 29.41 18.46
C LEU A 220 27.76 28.12 18.04
N ILE A 221 26.47 27.96 18.37
CA ILE A 221 25.59 26.95 17.81
C ILE A 221 24.42 27.70 17.16
N ASP A 222 24.33 27.67 15.83
CA ASP A 222 23.35 28.47 15.09
C ASP A 222 22.63 27.64 14.02
N LYS A 223 21.31 27.85 13.88
CA LYS A 223 20.48 27.18 12.85
C LYS A 223 20.63 25.66 12.85
N CYS A 224 20.66 25.09 14.04
CA CYS A 224 20.76 23.66 14.22
C CYS A 224 19.47 23.10 14.82
N TYR A 225 19.19 21.82 14.60
CA TYR A 225 18.11 21.16 15.31
C TYR A 225 18.47 19.76 15.78
N VAL A 226 17.77 19.30 16.81
CA VAL A 226 18.06 18.03 17.47
C VAL A 226 16.79 17.21 17.64
N LEU A 227 16.82 15.92 17.25
CA LEU A 227 15.73 14.96 17.47
C LEU A 227 16.06 13.89 18.52
N ASN A 228 17.22 13.96 19.15
CA ASN A 228 17.68 12.91 20.06
C ASN A 228 16.83 12.85 21.34
N ASN A 229 16.54 11.66 21.86
CA ASN A 229 16.16 11.56 23.27
C ASN A 229 17.42 11.57 24.13
N ILE A 230 17.31 12.10 25.34
CA ILE A 230 18.43 12.16 26.28
C ILE A 230 18.04 11.40 27.54
N GLN A 231 18.88 10.44 27.91
CA GLN A 231 18.76 9.69 29.15
C GLN A 231 20.05 9.75 29.96
N VAL A 232 19.94 10.22 31.20
CA VAL A 232 21.08 10.36 32.12
C VAL A 232 20.79 9.60 33.41
N ASP A 233 21.51 8.49 33.64
CA ASP A 233 21.42 7.66 34.86
C ASP A 233 22.30 8.20 36.00
N GLY A 234 22.23 9.52 36.20
CA GLY A 234 23.02 10.28 37.16
C GLY A 234 22.44 11.68 37.37
N GLY A 235 23.24 12.55 37.99
CA GLY A 235 22.93 13.98 38.12
C GLY A 235 23.81 14.84 37.22
N GLY A 236 23.43 16.10 37.04
CA GLY A 236 24.25 17.08 36.34
C GLY A 236 23.46 18.00 35.41
N SER A 237 24.19 18.94 34.82
CA SER A 237 23.74 19.89 33.82
C SER A 237 23.50 19.20 32.48
N THR A 238 22.23 19.09 32.11
CA THR A 238 21.78 18.45 30.85
C THR A 238 20.91 19.40 30.06
N GLY A 239 21.39 19.79 28.87
CA GLY A 239 20.64 20.60 27.91
C GLY A 239 20.26 19.80 26.68
N GLY A 240 19.10 20.05 26.07
CA GLY A 240 18.75 19.39 24.79
C GLY A 240 19.72 19.74 23.65
N ILE A 241 20.38 20.91 23.68
CA ILE A 241 21.38 21.32 22.69
C ILE A 241 22.80 21.33 23.29
N LEU A 242 23.01 22.08 24.38
CA LEU A 242 24.31 22.23 25.04
C LEU A 242 24.19 22.02 26.56
N GLY A 243 25.06 21.20 27.14
CA GLY A 243 25.08 20.92 28.58
C GLY A 243 25.62 22.09 29.39
N THR A 244 26.92 22.39 29.25
CA THR A 244 27.61 23.36 30.12
C THR A 244 28.53 24.33 29.40
N VAL A 245 28.70 25.51 30.00
CA VAL A 245 29.70 26.52 29.61
C VAL A 245 30.47 27.00 30.84
N SER A 246 31.80 26.86 30.84
CA SER A 246 32.61 27.21 32.01
C SER A 246 34.04 27.61 31.66
N ALA A 247 34.73 28.29 32.57
CA ALA A 247 36.15 28.61 32.45
C ALA A 247 36.79 28.79 33.84
N PRO A 248 38.13 28.71 33.96
CA PRO A 248 38.85 29.23 35.12
C PRO A 248 38.48 30.70 35.36
N ASP A 249 38.48 31.16 36.61
CA ASP A 249 38.04 32.53 36.96
C ASP A 249 38.78 33.62 36.18
N ALA A 250 40.09 33.43 35.95
CA ALA A 250 40.93 34.36 35.20
C ALA A 250 40.56 34.48 33.70
N SER A 251 39.78 33.54 33.18
CA SER A 251 39.45 33.39 31.76
C SER A 251 38.00 33.71 31.42
N ILE A 252 37.14 33.96 32.41
CA ILE A 252 35.69 34.13 32.22
C ILE A 252 35.37 35.31 31.29
N GLU A 253 36.12 36.41 31.34
CA GLU A 253 35.87 37.56 30.47
C GLU A 253 36.16 37.31 29.00
N GLN A 254 36.93 36.27 28.69
CA GLN A 254 37.27 35.86 27.32
C GLN A 254 36.30 34.79 26.80
N MET A 255 35.46 34.23 27.68
CA MET A 255 34.47 33.21 27.35
C MET A 255 33.21 33.87 26.79
N ASN A 256 32.77 33.43 25.61
CA ASN A 256 31.53 33.88 25.01
C ASN A 256 30.80 32.72 24.30
N ALA A 257 29.62 32.34 24.79
CA ALA A 257 28.83 31.27 24.19
C ALA A 257 27.47 31.81 23.70
N THR A 258 27.07 31.40 22.49
CA THR A 258 25.79 31.77 21.87
C THR A 258 25.10 30.53 21.32
N ILE A 259 23.81 30.38 21.62
CA ILE A 259 22.90 29.44 20.94
C ILE A 259 21.78 30.24 20.31
N SER A 260 21.67 30.20 18.98
CA SER A 260 20.71 31.02 18.25
C SER A 260 19.97 30.27 17.15
N ASN A 261 18.70 30.62 16.91
CA ASN A 261 17.90 30.09 15.80
C ASN A 261 17.84 28.54 15.77
N CYS A 262 18.01 27.89 16.92
CA CYS A 262 18.04 26.44 17.00
C CYS A 262 16.70 25.88 17.45
N VAL A 263 16.46 24.60 17.14
CA VAL A 263 15.21 23.91 17.47
C VAL A 263 15.48 22.62 18.23
N ALA A 264 15.00 22.54 19.48
CA ALA A 264 15.05 21.34 20.29
C ALA A 264 13.78 20.49 20.12
N ILE A 265 13.84 19.50 19.23
CA ILE A 265 12.72 18.59 18.92
C ILE A 265 12.73 17.35 19.84
N ASN A 266 13.68 17.28 20.80
CA ASN A 266 13.78 16.19 21.78
C ASN A 266 12.40 15.82 22.35
N LYS A 267 12.00 14.56 22.25
CA LYS A 267 10.73 14.11 22.86
C LYS A 267 10.87 13.91 24.34
N THR A 268 11.98 13.28 24.76
CA THR A 268 12.24 13.02 26.17
C THR A 268 13.63 13.51 26.55
N ILE A 269 13.68 14.17 27.70
CA ILE A 269 14.93 14.49 28.40
C ILE A 269 14.76 14.03 29.84
N THR A 270 15.37 12.90 30.16
CA THR A 270 15.24 12.23 31.46
C THR A 270 16.57 12.21 32.17
N VAL A 271 16.60 12.79 33.37
CA VAL A 271 17.77 12.88 34.25
C VAL A 271 17.35 12.47 35.66
N ARG A 272 17.98 11.44 36.21
CA ARG A 272 17.57 10.83 37.49
C ARG A 272 17.62 11.81 38.66
N ASP A 273 18.72 12.55 38.81
CA ASP A 273 19.03 13.33 40.01
C ASP A 273 19.07 14.86 39.77
N ALA A 274 18.52 15.36 38.65
CA ALA A 274 18.47 16.79 38.32
C ALA A 274 17.30 17.14 37.39
N THR A 275 17.02 18.44 37.25
CA THR A 275 16.06 18.94 36.26
C THR A 275 16.81 19.46 35.03
N PRO A 276 16.63 18.84 33.85
CA PRO A 276 17.28 19.29 32.62
C PRO A 276 16.58 20.52 32.01
N SER A 277 17.10 21.01 30.89
CA SER A 277 16.48 22.07 30.09
C SER A 277 16.51 21.74 28.61
N ARG A 278 15.52 22.18 27.81
CA ARG A 278 15.42 21.80 26.39
C ARG A 278 16.50 22.41 25.50
N ILE A 279 17.02 23.60 25.83
CA ILE A 279 18.09 24.25 25.05
C ILE A 279 19.42 24.12 25.79
N PHE A 280 19.49 24.61 27.03
CA PHE A 280 20.74 24.81 27.74
C PHE A 280 20.59 24.67 29.26
N ALA A 281 21.54 24.01 29.93
CA ALA A 281 21.47 23.80 31.38
C ALA A 281 22.19 24.87 32.22
N TRP A 282 23.52 25.00 32.11
CA TRP A 282 24.30 25.81 33.07
C TRP A 282 25.53 26.52 32.49
N ALA A 283 25.65 27.82 32.78
CA ALA A 283 26.81 28.64 32.45
C ALA A 283 27.41 29.25 33.72
N LYS A 284 28.74 29.31 33.78
CA LYS A 284 29.44 30.05 34.84
C LYS A 284 29.20 31.56 34.70
N GLN A 285 28.73 32.19 35.77
CA GLN A 285 28.37 33.63 35.81
C GLN A 285 27.36 34.05 34.73
N ASP A 286 26.47 33.13 34.31
CA ASP A 286 25.44 33.38 33.29
C ASP A 286 26.00 33.90 31.95
N LYS A 287 27.27 33.60 31.65
CA LYS A 287 27.96 33.98 30.41
C LYS A 287 27.52 33.11 29.23
N ILE A 288 26.25 33.24 28.85
CA ILE A 288 25.67 32.67 27.64
C ILE A 288 24.61 33.59 27.03
N THR A 289 24.57 33.66 25.72
CA THR A 289 23.51 34.33 24.95
C THR A 289 22.60 33.29 24.32
N LEU A 290 21.31 33.36 24.61
CA LEU A 290 20.28 32.53 24.00
C LEU A 290 19.33 33.43 23.21
N SER A 291 19.10 33.14 21.93
CA SER A 291 18.23 33.98 21.11
C SER A 291 17.45 33.19 20.06
N ASN A 292 16.14 33.38 20.00
CA ASN A 292 15.27 32.81 18.96
C ASN A 292 15.35 31.28 18.87
N ASN A 293 15.36 30.59 20.01
CA ASN A 293 15.38 29.12 20.06
C ASN A 293 13.96 28.58 20.28
N LEU A 294 13.63 27.55 19.53
CA LEU A 294 12.33 26.88 19.55
C LEU A 294 12.47 25.48 20.16
N ALA A 295 11.37 24.91 20.60
CA ALA A 295 11.36 23.55 21.13
C ALA A 295 10.00 22.87 20.93
N PHE A 296 10.01 21.56 20.78
CA PHE A 296 8.79 20.78 20.59
C PHE A 296 7.91 20.83 21.83
N SER A 297 6.65 21.23 21.65
CA SER A 297 5.66 21.37 22.73
C SER A 297 5.27 20.04 23.36
N GLY A 298 5.45 18.92 22.65
CA GLY A 298 5.24 17.56 23.17
C GLY A 298 6.42 16.99 23.95
N CYS A 299 7.46 17.78 24.25
CA CYS A 299 8.60 17.33 25.04
C CYS A 299 8.18 17.01 26.49
N ILE A 300 8.65 15.86 26.98
CA ILE A 300 8.50 15.39 28.35
C ILE A 300 9.88 15.49 29.04
N ILE A 301 9.91 16.17 30.18
CA ILE A 301 11.08 16.29 31.05
C ILE A 301 10.82 15.49 32.33
N ASN A 302 11.66 14.49 32.61
CA ASN A 302 11.53 13.61 33.78
C ASN A 302 10.08 13.11 33.97
N ASP A 303 9.52 12.51 32.92
CA ASP A 303 8.15 11.96 32.86
C ASP A 303 7.02 12.97 33.08
N ALA A 304 7.31 14.28 33.04
CA ALA A 304 6.32 15.35 33.11
C ALA A 304 6.27 16.16 31.81
N PRO A 305 5.08 16.48 31.26
CA PRO A 305 4.95 17.45 30.18
C PRO A 305 5.58 18.79 30.55
N PHE A 306 6.23 19.44 29.60
CA PHE A 306 6.87 20.73 29.81
C PHE A 306 6.46 21.74 28.73
N SER A 307 6.30 23.00 29.13
CA SER A 307 5.95 24.10 28.22
C SER A 307 6.78 25.34 28.52
N SER A 308 7.09 26.11 27.49
CA SER A 308 7.71 27.43 27.63
C SER A 308 7.38 28.35 26.47
N THR A 309 7.21 29.63 26.75
CA THR A 309 6.95 30.67 25.75
C THR A 309 8.17 31.55 25.46
N ASP A 310 9.31 31.27 26.10
CA ASP A 310 10.50 32.13 26.05
C ASP A 310 11.54 31.59 25.06
N ALA A 311 11.55 32.18 23.86
CA ALA A 311 12.51 31.83 22.81
C ALA A 311 13.97 32.17 23.18
N ASN A 312 14.19 33.04 24.17
CA ASN A 312 15.51 33.47 24.62
C ASN A 312 15.88 32.82 25.97
N GLY A 313 15.06 31.89 26.45
CA GLY A 313 15.26 31.17 27.69
C GLY A 313 15.94 29.81 27.49
N LYS A 314 16.30 29.17 28.61
CA LYS A 314 16.95 27.84 28.65
C LYS A 314 16.11 26.71 28.06
N ASN A 315 14.82 26.93 27.82
CA ASN A 315 13.88 25.92 27.34
C ASN A 315 13.29 26.21 25.96
N GLY A 316 13.57 27.36 25.34
CA GLY A 316 13.03 27.74 24.04
C GLY A 316 11.51 27.89 24.01
N GLN A 317 10.99 28.52 22.96
CA GLN A 317 9.55 28.69 22.76
C GLN A 317 8.92 27.44 22.16
N ASP A 318 7.77 27.04 22.70
CA ASP A 318 6.97 25.91 22.22
C ASP A 318 6.55 26.07 20.75
N LYS A 319 6.71 24.98 20.02
CA LYS A 319 6.15 24.72 18.69
C LYS A 319 5.59 23.31 18.64
N ASP A 320 4.36 23.17 18.17
CA ASP A 320 3.79 21.85 17.91
C ASP A 320 4.34 21.21 16.63
N ALA A 321 3.90 19.99 16.36
CA ALA A 321 4.38 19.24 15.21
C ALA A 321 3.98 19.86 13.87
N GLU A 322 2.81 20.48 13.80
CA GLU A 322 2.32 21.13 12.59
C GLU A 322 3.13 22.40 12.33
N GLU A 323 3.40 23.19 13.36
CA GLU A 323 4.25 24.38 13.25
C GLU A 323 5.68 24.02 12.83
N LEU A 324 6.27 22.95 13.39
CA LEU A 324 7.61 22.50 13.02
C LEU A 324 7.69 21.97 11.57
N ALA A 325 6.57 21.58 10.97
CA ALA A 325 6.52 21.16 9.57
C ALA A 325 6.45 22.34 8.57
N ILE A 326 6.46 23.58 9.06
CA ILE A 326 6.28 24.79 8.23
C ILE A 326 7.61 25.53 8.07
N GLN A 327 7.99 25.83 6.82
CA GLN A 327 9.25 26.50 6.49
C GLN A 327 9.41 27.86 7.20
N SER A 328 8.34 28.64 7.32
CA SER A 328 8.38 29.95 7.98
C SER A 328 8.61 29.89 9.49
N THR A 329 8.58 28.71 10.11
CA THR A 329 8.94 28.53 11.53
C THR A 329 10.44 28.69 11.74
N TYR A 330 11.24 28.39 10.72
CA TYR A 330 12.70 28.43 10.76
C TYR A 330 13.23 29.78 10.26
N ASP A 331 12.91 30.85 10.98
CA ASP A 331 13.32 32.20 10.59
C ASP A 331 14.86 32.34 10.53
N GLY A 332 15.35 33.00 9.48
CA GLY A 332 16.78 33.17 9.20
C GLY A 332 17.50 31.93 8.64
N TRP A 333 16.81 30.80 8.41
CA TRP A 333 17.39 29.62 7.74
C TRP A 333 17.39 29.79 6.22
N ASP A 334 18.43 29.28 5.56
CA ASP A 334 18.56 29.33 4.09
C ASP A 334 17.95 28.07 3.45
N PHE A 335 16.70 28.18 3.00
CA PHE A 335 16.03 27.13 2.22
C PHE A 335 16.27 27.22 0.72
N GLU A 336 17.02 28.21 0.23
CA GLU A 336 17.40 28.27 -1.18
C GLU A 336 18.57 27.31 -1.44
N SER A 337 19.61 27.38 -0.60
CA SER A 337 20.86 26.65 -0.84
C SER A 337 21.16 25.54 0.17
N VAL A 338 20.74 25.68 1.43
CA VAL A 338 21.16 24.75 2.51
C VAL A 338 20.08 23.73 2.84
N TRP A 339 18.85 24.17 3.10
CA TRP A 339 17.78 23.33 3.62
C TRP A 339 16.68 23.05 2.59
N THR A 340 15.98 21.93 2.74
CA THR A 340 14.71 21.64 2.04
C THR A 340 13.70 21.04 3.03
N LEU A 341 12.42 21.33 2.81
CA LEU A 341 11.27 20.94 3.64
C LEU A 341 10.00 20.90 2.77
N GLY A 342 9.07 19.98 3.04
CA GLY A 342 7.69 20.08 2.53
C GLY A 342 7.41 19.55 1.12
N ASN A 343 8.14 18.53 0.65
CA ASN A 343 7.94 17.90 -0.67
C ASN A 343 7.28 16.50 -0.60
N GLU A 344 6.32 16.29 0.30
CA GLU A 344 5.66 15.01 0.65
C GLU A 344 6.58 13.95 1.30
N ALA A 345 7.90 14.00 1.08
CA ALA A 345 8.88 13.05 1.63
C ALA A 345 9.56 13.48 2.94
N TYR A 346 9.66 14.80 3.22
CA TYR A 346 10.37 15.31 4.41
C TYR A 346 9.51 16.32 5.20
N GLN A 347 9.13 15.94 6.43
CA GLN A 347 8.34 16.75 7.36
C GLN A 347 9.18 17.72 8.21
N LEU A 348 10.51 17.56 8.22
CA LEU A 348 11.47 18.44 8.90
C LEU A 348 12.58 18.90 7.93
N PRO A 349 13.31 20.00 8.21
CA PRO A 349 14.38 20.46 7.34
C PRO A 349 15.50 19.43 7.18
N VAL A 350 15.85 19.09 5.96
CA VAL A 350 17.03 18.24 5.62
C VAL A 350 18.01 19.00 4.74
N LEU A 351 19.28 18.61 4.77
CA LEU A 351 20.37 19.31 4.06
C LEU A 351 20.33 18.98 2.57
N LYS A 352 20.24 19.99 1.71
CA LYS A 352 20.34 19.85 0.24
C LYS A 352 21.72 19.42 -0.21
N THR A 353 22.74 19.80 0.55
CA THR A 353 24.14 19.57 0.23
C THR A 353 24.64 18.19 0.61
N VAL A 354 23.82 17.40 1.30
CA VAL A 354 24.05 15.99 1.63
C VAL A 354 23.04 15.14 0.87
N SER A 355 23.44 13.94 0.42
CA SER A 355 22.55 13.04 -0.33
C SER A 355 21.21 12.83 0.38
N LEU A 356 20.10 13.22 -0.27
CA LEU A 356 18.76 13.10 0.31
C LEU A 356 18.40 11.65 0.64
N SER A 357 18.85 10.70 -0.18
CA SER A 357 18.62 9.26 0.04
C SER A 357 19.26 8.69 1.31
N LYS A 358 20.22 9.42 1.89
CA LYS A 358 20.90 9.07 3.14
C LYS A 358 20.33 9.77 4.36
N GLN A 359 19.41 10.71 4.14
CA GLN A 359 18.69 11.42 5.18
C GLN A 359 17.31 10.76 5.36
N PRO A 360 16.77 10.74 6.58
CA PRO A 360 15.53 10.02 6.86
C PRO A 360 14.34 10.63 6.11
N VAL A 361 13.58 9.80 5.41
CA VAL A 361 12.24 10.14 4.91
C VAL A 361 11.30 10.00 6.10
N ASP A 362 10.78 11.13 6.58
CA ASP A 362 9.87 11.12 7.73
C ASP A 362 8.46 10.76 7.24
N GLU A 363 8.20 9.45 7.05
CA GLU A 363 6.84 8.92 7.01
C GLU A 363 6.25 8.98 8.44
N TYR A 364 5.87 10.20 8.82
CA TYR A 364 5.11 10.62 10.02
C TYR A 364 5.75 10.50 11.41
N ASN A 365 5.81 11.67 12.07
CA ASN A 365 6.13 12.00 13.48
C ASN A 365 7.60 12.29 13.79
N LEU A 366 7.96 13.58 13.91
CA LEU A 366 9.05 14.14 14.75
C LEU A 366 9.85 13.10 15.56
N GLY A 367 10.70 12.29 14.94
CA GLY A 367 11.61 11.35 15.62
C GLY A 367 10.95 10.29 16.51
N VAL A 368 10.08 9.43 15.98
CA VAL A 368 9.96 8.06 16.52
C VAL A 368 11.14 7.26 15.92
N GLU A 369 12.36 7.39 16.46
CA GLU A 369 13.06 6.15 16.78
C GLU A 369 12.27 5.64 17.97
N SER A 370 11.30 4.78 17.65
CA SER A 370 10.20 4.53 18.55
C SER A 370 10.70 4.08 19.91
N ASP A 371 10.09 4.60 20.97
CA ASP A 371 9.97 3.92 22.27
C ASP A 371 9.34 2.50 22.15
N ASN A 372 9.09 2.02 20.93
CA ASN A 372 8.73 0.66 20.63
C ASN A 372 9.92 -0.24 20.98
N PRO A 373 9.74 -1.07 22.01
CA PRO A 373 10.82 -1.89 22.55
C PRO A 373 11.27 -2.99 21.59
N PHE A 374 10.63 -3.15 20.42
CA PHE A 374 10.89 -4.23 19.49
C PHE A 374 11.81 -3.85 18.32
N VAL A 375 12.09 -2.56 18.07
CA VAL A 375 12.93 -2.15 16.93
C VAL A 375 14.34 -2.75 17.01
N ASP A 376 14.93 -2.75 18.21
CA ASP A 376 16.26 -3.33 18.43
C ASP A 376 16.25 -4.87 18.45
N LEU A 377 15.06 -5.50 18.54
CA LEU A 377 14.91 -6.96 18.52
C LEU A 377 14.87 -7.53 17.10
N VAL A 378 14.70 -6.70 16.07
CA VAL A 378 14.48 -7.13 14.69
C VAL A 378 15.67 -6.78 13.80
N PRO A 379 16.40 -7.80 13.30
CA PRO A 379 17.38 -7.58 12.23
C PRO A 379 16.69 -7.07 10.96
N LYS A 380 17.40 -6.25 10.17
CA LYS A 380 16.91 -5.81 8.86
C LYS A 380 16.64 -7.02 7.96
N GLY A 381 15.43 -7.13 7.41
CA GLY A 381 14.96 -8.27 6.64
C GLY A 381 14.66 -9.53 7.45
N GLY A 382 14.72 -9.45 8.78
CA GLY A 382 14.53 -10.59 9.69
C GLY A 382 13.07 -10.92 10.01
N GLU A 383 12.87 -11.64 11.11
CA GLU A 383 11.56 -12.04 11.62
C GLU A 383 11.42 -11.63 13.09
N LEU A 384 10.21 -11.27 13.53
CA LEU A 384 9.86 -10.93 14.90
C LEU A 384 8.69 -11.79 15.37
N ASN A 385 8.93 -12.70 16.32
CA ASN A 385 7.86 -13.51 16.89
C ASN A 385 7.12 -12.76 17.98
N VAL A 386 5.84 -12.47 17.79
CA VAL A 386 5.08 -11.64 18.74
C VAL A 386 4.94 -12.26 20.13
N VAL A 387 4.95 -13.59 20.26
CA VAL A 387 4.88 -14.23 21.58
C VAL A 387 6.26 -14.30 22.23
N GLU A 388 7.23 -14.86 21.52
CA GLU A 388 8.57 -15.13 22.07
C GLU A 388 9.40 -13.86 22.25
N SER A 389 9.34 -12.95 21.28
CA SER A 389 10.14 -11.72 21.27
C SER A 389 9.42 -10.55 21.93
N CYS A 390 8.10 -10.44 21.76
CA CYS A 390 7.32 -9.28 22.23
C CYS A 390 6.49 -9.54 23.50
N GLY A 391 6.40 -10.79 23.97
CA GLY A 391 5.60 -11.15 25.14
C GLY A 391 4.09 -11.04 24.93
N VAL A 392 3.61 -11.05 23.68
CA VAL A 392 2.18 -10.98 23.37
C VAL A 392 1.45 -12.22 23.90
N SER A 393 0.43 -11.99 24.71
CA SER A 393 -0.46 -13.05 25.19
C SER A 393 -1.25 -13.67 24.03
N ASN A 394 -1.26 -15.00 23.94
CA ASN A 394 -1.95 -15.73 22.87
C ASN A 394 -3.15 -16.56 23.39
N ASN A 395 -3.75 -16.13 24.51
CA ASN A 395 -4.82 -16.85 25.20
C ASN A 395 -6.25 -16.51 24.71
N GLY A 396 -6.39 -15.48 23.85
CA GLY A 396 -7.66 -15.02 23.28
C GLY A 396 -8.58 -14.27 24.25
N ARG A 397 -8.10 -13.93 25.45
CA ARG A 397 -8.83 -13.14 26.47
C ARG A 397 -8.28 -11.73 26.60
N ASP A 398 -6.95 -11.60 26.55
CA ASP A 398 -6.30 -10.30 26.68
C ASP A 398 -6.37 -9.54 25.35
N ASP A 399 -6.64 -8.24 25.41
CA ASP A 399 -6.45 -7.34 24.26
C ASP A 399 -4.95 -7.12 24.06
N VAL A 400 -4.45 -7.48 22.87
CA VAL A 400 -3.03 -7.39 22.52
C VAL A 400 -2.73 -6.40 21.40
N THR A 401 -3.67 -5.51 21.10
CA THR A 401 -3.61 -4.59 19.95
C THR A 401 -2.35 -3.74 19.97
N GLU A 402 -2.02 -3.11 21.11
CA GLU A 402 -0.89 -2.16 21.21
C GLU A 402 0.45 -2.86 20.95
N LEU A 403 0.67 -4.03 21.55
CA LEU A 403 1.90 -4.81 21.33
C LEU A 403 1.99 -5.36 19.91
N MET A 404 0.86 -5.76 19.31
CA MET A 404 0.82 -6.19 17.92
C MET A 404 1.15 -5.02 16.97
N GLN A 405 0.60 -3.82 17.24
CA GLN A 405 0.87 -2.61 16.46
C GLN A 405 2.35 -2.22 16.55
N GLN A 406 2.93 -2.28 17.76
CA GLN A 406 4.36 -2.09 17.95
C GLN A 406 5.18 -3.12 17.15
N ALA A 407 4.84 -4.41 17.16
CA ALA A 407 5.57 -5.39 16.37
C ALA A 407 5.54 -5.08 14.86
N ILE A 408 4.38 -4.62 14.35
CA ILE A 408 4.20 -4.19 12.96
C ILE A 408 5.08 -2.98 12.64
N ASP A 409 5.03 -1.94 13.47
CA ASP A 409 5.80 -0.72 13.28
C ASP A 409 7.32 -1.01 13.30
N ALA A 410 7.78 -1.87 14.21
CA ALA A 410 9.18 -2.29 14.28
C ALA A 410 9.63 -3.06 13.04
N CYS A 411 8.81 -4.02 12.58
CA CYS A 411 9.12 -4.79 11.37
C CYS A 411 9.12 -3.91 10.12
N SER A 412 8.25 -2.91 10.03
CA SER A 412 8.24 -1.92 8.95
C SER A 412 9.58 -1.20 8.81
N MET A 413 10.09 -0.66 9.92
CA MET A 413 11.37 0.06 9.95
C MET A 413 12.54 -0.83 9.50
N LYS A 414 12.44 -2.13 9.79
CA LYS A 414 13.48 -3.11 9.49
C LYS A 414 13.23 -3.90 8.21
N LYS A 415 12.19 -3.59 7.43
CA LYS A 415 11.78 -4.34 6.23
C LYS A 415 11.59 -5.85 6.50
N ALA A 416 10.99 -6.18 7.63
CA ALA A 416 11.00 -7.50 8.25
C ALA A 416 9.60 -8.13 8.34
N THR A 417 9.54 -9.34 8.90
CA THR A 417 8.32 -10.14 9.04
C THR A 417 7.85 -10.20 10.48
N VAL A 418 6.60 -9.83 10.76
CA VAL A 418 5.90 -10.16 12.01
C VAL A 418 5.41 -11.60 11.92
N ILE A 419 5.87 -12.46 12.84
CA ILE A 419 5.42 -13.84 12.99
C ILE A 419 4.38 -13.90 14.09
N VAL A 420 3.16 -14.30 13.74
CA VAL A 420 2.08 -14.59 14.69
C VAL A 420 1.96 -16.11 14.79
N PRO A 421 2.52 -16.73 15.86
CA PRO A 421 2.52 -18.18 15.99
C PRO A 421 1.14 -18.70 16.38
N LYS A 422 1.04 -20.03 16.54
CA LYS A 422 -0.18 -20.69 17.02
C LYS A 422 -0.70 -20.06 18.31
N GLY A 423 -1.99 -19.74 18.34
CA GLY A 423 -2.65 -19.13 19.49
C GLY A 423 -3.85 -18.29 19.11
N ARG A 424 -4.45 -17.63 20.10
CA ARG A 424 -5.63 -16.77 19.93
C ARG A 424 -5.28 -15.35 20.40
N TYR A 425 -5.48 -14.36 19.55
CA TYR A 425 -5.07 -12.98 19.79
C TYR A 425 -6.29 -12.09 19.65
N SER A 426 -6.83 -11.59 20.76
CA SER A 426 -7.95 -10.64 20.70
C SER A 426 -7.40 -9.25 20.38
N ILE A 427 -7.89 -8.65 19.29
CA ILE A 427 -7.40 -7.38 18.78
C ILE A 427 -8.56 -6.44 18.41
N ARG A 428 -8.36 -5.15 18.67
CA ARG A 428 -9.01 -4.04 18.00
C ARG A 428 -8.36 -3.84 16.62
N PRO A 429 -8.78 -2.88 15.79
CA PRO A 429 -8.14 -2.64 14.50
C PRO A 429 -6.62 -2.47 14.60
N ILE A 430 -5.89 -3.14 13.70
CA ILE A 430 -4.45 -2.99 13.52
C ILE A 430 -4.14 -2.42 12.14
N PHE A 431 -3.10 -1.58 12.07
CA PHE A 431 -2.71 -0.83 10.89
C PHE A 431 -1.37 -1.33 10.37
N LEU A 432 -1.38 -1.91 9.17
CA LEU A 432 -0.18 -2.34 8.47
C LEU A 432 0.65 -1.13 7.99
N ARG A 433 1.90 -1.38 7.64
CA ARG A 433 2.90 -0.39 7.22
C ARG A 433 3.61 -0.85 5.95
N SER A 434 4.35 0.05 5.31
CA SER A 434 5.14 -0.27 4.12
C SER A 434 6.27 -1.26 4.43
N ASN A 435 6.71 -2.00 3.42
CA ASN A 435 7.90 -2.85 3.44
C ASN A 435 7.87 -3.97 4.50
N MET A 436 6.72 -4.50 4.88
CA MET A 436 6.64 -5.53 5.92
C MET A 436 5.77 -6.72 5.54
N THR A 437 5.97 -7.85 6.23
CA THR A 437 5.14 -9.04 6.09
C THR A 437 4.47 -9.40 7.42
N LEU A 438 3.16 -9.53 7.45
CA LEU A 438 2.41 -10.15 8.54
C LEU A 438 2.19 -11.63 8.20
N LYS A 439 2.85 -12.53 8.92
CA LYS A 439 2.76 -13.98 8.71
C LYS A 439 2.02 -14.66 9.86
N LEU A 440 0.86 -15.25 9.55
CA LEU A 440 0.04 -16.02 10.47
C LEU A 440 0.35 -17.50 10.32
N GLU A 441 0.98 -18.11 11.33
CA GLU A 441 1.33 -19.53 11.30
C GLU A 441 0.10 -20.44 11.48
N GLU A 442 0.31 -21.74 11.28
CA GLU A 442 -0.75 -22.73 11.44
C GLU A 442 -1.33 -22.72 12.86
N GLY A 443 -2.64 -22.50 12.95
CA GLY A 443 -3.36 -22.40 14.22
C GLY A 443 -3.29 -21.02 14.90
N ALA A 444 -2.67 -20.01 14.27
CA ALA A 444 -2.80 -18.62 14.68
C ALA A 444 -4.21 -18.09 14.38
N GLN A 445 -4.80 -17.33 15.31
CA GLN A 445 -6.14 -16.75 15.17
C GLN A 445 -6.14 -15.31 15.67
N LEU A 446 -6.23 -14.35 14.76
CA LEU A 446 -6.57 -12.96 15.08
C LEU A 446 -8.08 -12.85 15.26
N LEU A 447 -8.53 -12.45 16.43
CA LEU A 447 -9.94 -12.39 16.81
C LEU A 447 -10.35 -10.92 16.99
N GLY A 448 -11.17 -10.41 16.08
CA GLY A 448 -11.61 -9.02 16.11
C GLY A 448 -12.44 -8.67 17.35
N SER A 449 -12.40 -7.40 17.72
CA SER A 449 -13.28 -6.86 18.75
C SER A 449 -14.75 -7.04 18.33
N ARG A 450 -15.59 -7.28 19.33
CA ARG A 450 -17.04 -7.42 19.21
C ARG A 450 -17.78 -6.10 19.43
N THR A 451 -17.06 -5.02 19.69
CA THR A 451 -17.62 -3.72 20.08
C THR A 451 -17.45 -2.74 18.93
N ILE A 452 -18.55 -2.13 18.47
CA ILE A 452 -18.51 -1.17 17.34
C ILE A 452 -17.67 0.07 17.69
N GLN A 453 -17.64 0.46 18.97
CA GLN A 453 -16.92 1.66 19.41
C GLN A 453 -15.41 1.54 19.16
N ASP A 454 -14.81 0.37 19.32
CA ASP A 454 -13.38 0.18 19.05
C ASP A 454 -13.01 0.49 17.58
N TYR A 455 -13.93 0.21 16.65
CA TYR A 455 -13.75 0.53 15.24
C TYR A 455 -14.04 2.01 14.95
N ARG A 456 -14.98 2.63 15.66
CA ARG A 456 -15.24 4.09 15.53
C ARG A 456 -14.08 4.91 16.07
N ASP A 457 -13.49 4.48 17.18
CA ASP A 457 -12.35 5.16 17.81
C ASP A 457 -11.09 5.04 16.94
N ALA A 458 -10.89 3.88 16.30
CA ALA A 458 -9.79 3.68 15.35
C ALA A 458 -10.00 4.40 14.00
N PHE A 459 -11.25 4.72 13.65
CA PHE A 459 -11.61 5.40 12.41
C PHE A 459 -12.58 6.58 12.68
N PRO A 460 -12.13 7.64 13.39
CA PRO A 460 -13.00 8.74 13.82
C PRO A 460 -13.56 9.55 12.65
N GLU A 461 -12.88 9.53 11.50
CA GLU A 461 -13.29 10.19 10.25
C GLU A 461 -13.72 9.18 9.17
N ALA A 462 -14.20 7.98 9.56
CA ALA A 462 -14.60 6.92 8.63
C ALA A 462 -15.57 7.44 7.56
N GLY A 463 -15.05 7.62 6.35
CA GLY A 463 -15.79 8.10 5.19
C GLY A 463 -16.12 6.98 4.20
N ALA A 464 -16.62 7.36 3.04
CA ALA A 464 -16.94 6.41 1.98
C ALA A 464 -15.69 5.75 1.34
N ILE A 465 -14.49 6.29 1.61
CA ILE A 465 -13.18 5.77 1.15
C ILE A 465 -12.51 4.96 2.27
N GLU A 466 -12.60 5.42 3.53
CA GLU A 466 -11.89 4.85 4.69
C GLU A 466 -12.87 4.23 5.68
N THR A 467 -13.71 3.35 5.18
CA THR A 467 -14.57 2.53 6.03
C THR A 467 -13.74 1.59 6.90
N SER A 468 -14.17 1.34 8.13
CA SER A 468 -13.41 0.57 9.12
C SER A 468 -13.13 -0.88 8.71
N ALA A 469 -12.01 -1.43 9.22
CA ALA A 469 -11.61 -2.82 9.05
C ALA A 469 -10.80 -3.31 10.26
N LEU A 470 -10.72 -4.63 10.45
CA LEU A 470 -9.90 -5.23 11.51
C LEU A 470 -8.39 -5.18 11.18
N VAL A 471 -8.02 -5.56 9.96
CA VAL A 471 -6.65 -5.43 9.44
C VAL A 471 -6.69 -4.44 8.29
N PHE A 472 -6.01 -3.31 8.45
CA PHE A 472 -6.12 -2.17 7.56
C PHE A 472 -4.76 -1.70 7.04
N GLY A 473 -4.70 -1.26 5.78
CA GLY A 473 -3.53 -0.59 5.21
C GLY A 473 -3.97 0.57 4.32
N LYS A 474 -3.28 1.72 4.43
CA LYS A 474 -3.58 2.91 3.63
C LYS A 474 -2.31 3.63 3.23
N ASN A 475 -2.17 3.98 1.95
CA ASN A 475 -1.00 4.70 1.42
C ASN A 475 0.32 3.98 1.72
N ILE A 476 0.35 2.65 1.60
CA ILE A 476 1.55 1.84 1.88
C ILE A 476 1.97 1.02 0.66
N GLU A 477 3.24 0.64 0.61
CA GLU A 477 3.79 -0.19 -0.46
C GLU A 477 4.57 -1.41 0.06
N ASN A 478 4.70 -2.45 -0.77
CA ASN A 478 5.49 -3.66 -0.46
C ASN A 478 5.01 -4.35 0.83
N VAL A 479 3.71 -4.61 0.94
CA VAL A 479 3.07 -5.18 2.13
C VAL A 479 2.53 -6.58 1.85
N LYS A 480 2.73 -7.51 2.78
CA LYS A 480 2.28 -8.89 2.64
C LYS A 480 1.49 -9.38 3.86
N VAL A 481 0.40 -10.10 3.64
CA VAL A 481 -0.37 -10.82 4.67
C VAL A 481 -0.43 -12.29 4.28
N ILE A 482 0.33 -13.14 4.95
CA ILE A 482 0.57 -14.52 4.49
C ILE A 482 0.38 -15.58 5.58
N GLY A 483 0.25 -16.83 5.15
CA GLY A 483 0.32 -18.01 6.02
C GLY A 483 -1.07 -18.60 6.35
N PRO A 484 -1.12 -19.84 6.87
CA PRO A 484 -2.37 -20.61 7.00
C PRO A 484 -3.27 -20.20 8.19
N GLY A 485 -2.91 -19.15 8.93
CA GLY A 485 -3.70 -18.69 10.08
C GLY A 485 -5.05 -18.04 9.71
N LEU A 486 -5.83 -17.77 10.75
CA LEU A 486 -7.19 -17.24 10.67
C LEU A 486 -7.25 -15.77 11.10
N ILE A 487 -8.00 -14.96 10.36
CA ILE A 487 -8.46 -13.63 10.76
C ILE A 487 -9.98 -13.68 10.86
N ASP A 488 -10.51 -13.64 12.09
CA ASP A 488 -11.94 -13.75 12.40
C ASP A 488 -12.49 -12.38 12.82
N GLY A 489 -13.35 -11.79 12.00
CA GLY A 489 -13.99 -10.50 12.26
C GLY A 489 -15.09 -10.55 13.32
N ARG A 490 -15.57 -11.74 13.71
CA ARG A 490 -16.64 -11.96 14.70
C ARG A 490 -17.90 -11.13 14.44
N GLY A 491 -18.28 -11.00 13.17
CA GLY A 491 -19.36 -10.16 12.65
C GLY A 491 -20.77 -10.51 13.15
N THR A 492 -20.95 -11.63 13.85
CA THR A 492 -22.21 -12.03 14.50
C THR A 492 -22.47 -11.30 15.82
N ALA A 493 -21.52 -10.50 16.32
CA ALA A 493 -21.71 -9.75 17.55
C ALA A 493 -22.94 -8.81 17.44
N PRO A 494 -23.71 -8.61 18.53
CA PRO A 494 -24.91 -7.77 18.53
C PRO A 494 -24.69 -6.35 18.01
N ASP A 495 -23.54 -5.75 18.31
CA ASP A 495 -23.15 -4.39 17.91
C ASP A 495 -23.07 -4.21 16.38
N PHE A 496 -22.98 -5.30 15.61
CA PHE A 496 -22.90 -5.27 14.16
C PHE A 496 -24.22 -5.56 13.46
N GLN A 497 -25.32 -5.76 14.19
CA GLN A 497 -26.60 -6.20 13.62
C GLN A 497 -27.49 -5.02 13.17
N PHE A 498 -27.10 -4.37 12.07
CA PHE A 498 -27.83 -3.24 11.47
C PHE A 498 -28.87 -3.64 10.40
N GLY A 499 -29.18 -4.93 10.28
CA GLY A 499 -30.00 -5.47 9.19
C GLY A 499 -29.35 -5.26 7.82
N ASN A 500 -30.16 -5.11 6.77
CA ASN A 500 -29.67 -4.87 5.41
C ASN A 500 -29.17 -3.42 5.17
N SER A 501 -29.09 -2.59 6.22
CA SER A 501 -28.47 -1.27 6.12
C SER A 501 -26.96 -1.39 6.36
N LYS A 502 -26.16 -0.63 5.61
CA LYS A 502 -24.69 -0.74 5.72
C LYS A 502 -24.16 -0.45 7.13
N GLY A 503 -24.74 0.54 7.82
CA GLY A 503 -24.23 1.04 9.11
C GLY A 503 -22.75 1.43 9.05
N ASP A 504 -22.05 1.26 10.18
CA ASP A 504 -20.61 1.45 10.32
C ASP A 504 -19.86 0.10 10.39
N ARG A 505 -20.44 -0.96 9.79
CA ARG A 505 -19.96 -2.34 9.98
C ARG A 505 -18.54 -2.50 9.42
N PRO A 506 -17.60 -3.04 10.21
CA PRO A 506 -16.22 -3.19 9.79
C PRO A 506 -16.02 -4.38 8.85
N LYS A 507 -14.98 -4.28 8.01
CA LYS A 507 -14.46 -5.37 7.18
C LYS A 507 -13.46 -6.22 7.96
N VAL A 508 -13.10 -7.39 7.43
CA VAL A 508 -11.97 -8.16 7.97
C VAL A 508 -10.65 -7.58 7.48
N LEU A 509 -10.51 -7.38 6.17
CA LEU A 509 -9.29 -6.91 5.53
C LEU A 509 -9.59 -5.74 4.58
N HIS A 510 -8.82 -4.66 4.66
CA HIS A 510 -9.02 -3.53 3.76
C HIS A 510 -7.73 -2.78 3.44
N PHE A 511 -7.41 -2.67 2.15
CA PHE A 511 -6.29 -1.88 1.65
C PHE A 511 -6.81 -0.70 0.82
N VAL A 512 -6.27 0.50 1.06
CA VAL A 512 -6.66 1.74 0.40
C VAL A 512 -5.44 2.42 -0.18
N ASN A 513 -5.44 2.68 -1.50
CA ASN A 513 -4.37 3.40 -2.19
C ASN A 513 -2.97 2.80 -1.91
N CYS A 514 -2.85 1.48 -2.03
CA CYS A 514 -1.61 0.74 -1.74
C CYS A 514 -0.95 0.21 -3.02
N LYS A 515 0.34 -0.08 -2.94
CA LYS A 515 1.11 -0.63 -4.07
C LYS A 515 1.81 -1.93 -3.69
N ASP A 516 1.87 -2.89 -4.60
CA ASP A 516 2.57 -4.16 -4.41
C ASP A 516 2.09 -4.91 -3.14
N VAL A 517 0.79 -5.23 -3.12
CA VAL A 517 0.09 -5.92 -2.02
C VAL A 517 0.02 -7.42 -2.29
N VAL A 518 0.41 -8.25 -1.31
CA VAL A 518 0.27 -9.72 -1.40
C VAL A 518 -0.58 -10.24 -0.25
N VAL A 519 -1.60 -11.03 -0.55
CA VAL A 519 -2.41 -11.77 0.44
C VAL A 519 -2.41 -13.25 0.07
N GLU A 520 -1.79 -14.08 0.90
CA GLU A 520 -1.50 -15.48 0.52
C GLU A 520 -1.79 -16.50 1.62
N ASN A 521 -2.58 -17.53 1.29
CA ASN A 521 -2.88 -18.72 2.11
C ASN A 521 -3.61 -18.47 3.45
N VAL A 522 -4.01 -17.24 3.75
CA VAL A 522 -4.78 -16.90 4.97
C VAL A 522 -6.25 -17.32 4.87
N THR A 523 -6.87 -17.54 6.02
CA THR A 523 -8.32 -17.71 6.15
C THR A 523 -8.95 -16.44 6.72
N LEU A 524 -9.96 -15.89 6.05
CA LEU A 524 -10.75 -14.74 6.51
C LEU A 524 -12.15 -15.21 6.86
N GLN A 525 -12.66 -14.83 8.03
CA GLN A 525 -13.91 -15.38 8.52
C GLN A 525 -14.80 -14.35 9.23
N ASN A 526 -16.11 -14.60 9.16
CA ASN A 526 -17.15 -13.91 9.92
C ASN A 526 -17.05 -12.37 9.82
N SER A 527 -17.11 -11.81 8.61
CA SER A 527 -17.10 -10.36 8.45
C SER A 527 -18.41 -9.72 8.94
N ALA A 528 -18.34 -8.54 9.54
CA ALA A 528 -19.54 -7.74 9.82
C ALA A 528 -20.10 -7.10 8.54
N PHE A 529 -19.28 -6.92 7.50
CA PHE A 529 -19.65 -6.31 6.21
C PHE A 529 -18.95 -7.05 5.06
N TRP A 530 -18.40 -6.35 4.07
CA TRP A 530 -17.51 -6.93 3.06
C TRP A 530 -16.31 -7.61 3.73
N THR A 531 -15.85 -8.74 3.19
CA THR A 531 -14.79 -9.51 3.85
C THR A 531 -13.42 -8.92 3.56
N ALA A 532 -13.01 -8.85 2.30
CA ALA A 532 -11.75 -8.22 1.89
C ALA A 532 -11.95 -7.23 0.76
N HIS A 533 -11.43 -6.00 0.92
CA HIS A 533 -11.62 -4.92 -0.04
C HIS A 533 -10.30 -4.24 -0.41
N PHE A 534 -10.00 -4.21 -1.70
CA PHE A 534 -8.79 -3.59 -2.26
C PHE A 534 -9.20 -2.38 -3.09
N LEU A 535 -9.00 -1.21 -2.52
CA LEU A 535 -9.46 0.06 -3.07
C LEU A 535 -8.27 0.90 -3.55
N LEU A 536 -8.33 1.38 -4.79
CA LEU A 536 -7.32 2.25 -5.40
C LEU A 536 -5.90 1.68 -5.39
N CYS A 537 -5.75 0.35 -5.34
CA CYS A 537 -4.43 -0.27 -5.30
C CYS A 537 -3.87 -0.53 -6.70
N ASP A 538 -2.54 -0.66 -6.78
CA ASP A 538 -1.80 -1.00 -7.99
C ASP A 538 -0.82 -2.14 -7.71
N GLY A 539 -1.04 -3.29 -8.36
CA GLY A 539 -0.27 -4.50 -8.09
C GLY A 539 -0.80 -5.23 -6.86
N VAL A 540 -1.83 -6.06 -7.05
CA VAL A 540 -2.44 -6.86 -5.98
C VAL A 540 -2.38 -8.34 -6.34
N LYS A 541 -1.81 -9.17 -5.46
CA LYS A 541 -1.80 -10.62 -5.59
C LYS A 541 -2.56 -11.28 -4.46
N ILE A 542 -3.56 -12.10 -4.80
CA ILE A 542 -4.38 -12.85 -3.86
C ILE A 542 -4.28 -14.33 -4.22
N LYS A 543 -3.63 -15.14 -3.38
CA LYS A 543 -3.37 -16.55 -3.68
C LYS A 543 -3.80 -17.46 -2.54
N GLY A 544 -4.53 -18.54 -2.83
CA GLY A 544 -4.82 -19.59 -1.84
C GLY A 544 -5.67 -19.13 -0.65
N VAL A 545 -6.30 -17.96 -0.75
CA VAL A 545 -7.08 -17.36 0.33
C VAL A 545 -8.38 -18.12 0.50
N LYS A 546 -8.75 -18.38 1.75
CA LYS A 546 -10.02 -19.00 2.12
C LYS A 546 -10.94 -17.98 2.77
N ILE A 547 -12.17 -17.86 2.30
CA ILE A 547 -13.19 -17.00 2.88
C ILE A 547 -14.38 -17.84 3.33
N TYR A 548 -14.83 -17.61 4.55
CA TYR A 548 -16.13 -18.10 5.04
C TYR A 548 -16.86 -16.96 5.78
N SER A 549 -17.95 -16.45 5.22
CA SER A 549 -18.59 -15.23 5.72
C SER A 549 -20.11 -15.30 5.57
N HIS A 550 -20.78 -15.79 6.61
CA HIS A 550 -22.24 -15.92 6.70
C HIS A 550 -22.82 -15.25 7.97
N SER A 551 -22.10 -14.23 8.46
CA SER A 551 -22.35 -13.62 9.77
C SER A 551 -23.23 -12.37 9.71
N ASN A 552 -23.40 -11.76 8.52
CA ASN A 552 -24.17 -10.54 8.36
C ASN A 552 -24.65 -10.33 6.91
N TRP A 553 -25.51 -9.34 6.70
CA TRP A 553 -25.87 -8.85 5.37
C TRP A 553 -24.64 -8.25 4.67
N ASN A 554 -24.56 -8.30 3.34
CA ASN A 554 -23.45 -7.73 2.56
C ASN A 554 -22.09 -8.36 2.92
N ASN A 555 -22.09 -9.67 3.20
CA ASN A 555 -20.85 -10.44 3.30
C ASN A 555 -20.38 -10.82 1.89
N ASP A 556 -19.90 -9.83 1.15
CA ASP A 556 -19.15 -10.03 -0.09
C ASP A 556 -17.83 -10.77 0.25
N GLY A 557 -17.34 -11.60 -0.67
CA GLY A 557 -16.08 -12.31 -0.53
C GLY A 557 -14.89 -11.38 -0.79
N LEU A 558 -14.61 -11.11 -2.06
CA LEU A 558 -13.55 -10.21 -2.52
C LEU A 558 -14.14 -9.02 -3.27
N ASP A 559 -13.86 -7.81 -2.78
CA ASP A 559 -14.18 -6.56 -3.49
C ASP A 559 -12.91 -5.95 -4.09
N ILE A 560 -12.88 -5.81 -5.41
CA ILE A 560 -11.75 -5.30 -6.18
C ILE A 560 -12.12 -3.97 -6.84
N ASP A 561 -11.48 -2.91 -6.38
CA ASP A 561 -11.62 -1.53 -6.88
C ASP A 561 -10.21 -0.99 -7.19
N SER A 562 -9.41 -1.80 -7.92
CA SER A 562 -7.96 -1.68 -8.11
C SER A 562 -7.51 -2.17 -9.50
N ARG A 563 -6.25 -1.91 -9.89
CA ARG A 563 -5.67 -2.34 -11.17
C ARG A 563 -4.45 -3.25 -11.01
N ASN A 564 -4.12 -4.00 -12.06
CA ASN A 564 -3.02 -4.97 -12.08
C ASN A 564 -3.18 -6.00 -10.95
N VAL A 565 -4.24 -6.82 -11.07
CA VAL A 565 -4.68 -7.73 -10.01
C VAL A 565 -4.63 -9.19 -10.47
N GLU A 566 -4.04 -10.06 -9.65
CA GLU A 566 -4.00 -11.50 -9.84
C GLU A 566 -4.70 -12.20 -8.67
N ILE A 567 -5.71 -13.02 -8.97
CA ILE A 567 -6.43 -13.84 -7.98
C ILE A 567 -6.32 -15.30 -8.42
N GLU A 568 -5.71 -16.15 -7.60
CA GLU A 568 -5.48 -17.55 -7.93
C GLU A 568 -5.72 -18.51 -6.77
N ASP A 569 -6.24 -19.69 -7.06
CA ASP A 569 -6.35 -20.82 -6.12
C ASP A 569 -7.20 -20.53 -4.85
N CYS A 570 -8.14 -19.57 -4.92
CA CYS A 570 -8.94 -19.15 -3.77
C CYS A 570 -10.21 -20.01 -3.58
N TYR A 571 -10.65 -20.12 -2.33
CA TYR A 571 -11.93 -20.75 -1.96
C TYR A 571 -12.79 -19.74 -1.21
N ILE A 572 -13.95 -19.39 -1.75
CA ILE A 572 -14.81 -18.33 -1.22
C ILE A 572 -16.18 -18.95 -0.92
N ASP A 573 -16.65 -18.82 0.32
CA ASP A 573 -18.00 -19.21 0.76
C ASP A 573 -18.63 -18.03 1.52
N CYS A 574 -19.62 -17.37 0.92
CA CYS A 574 -20.14 -16.10 1.44
C CYS A 574 -21.62 -15.86 1.14
N ASP A 575 -22.26 -14.92 1.85
CA ASP A 575 -23.69 -14.64 1.69
C ASP A 575 -24.02 -13.63 0.58
N ASP A 576 -23.09 -12.73 0.24
CA ASP A 576 -23.27 -11.76 -0.84
C ASP A 576 -22.30 -12.04 -2.00
N ASP A 577 -22.01 -11.06 -2.86
CA ASP A 577 -21.20 -11.28 -4.07
C ASP A 577 -19.86 -11.99 -3.80
N GLY A 578 -19.52 -13.00 -4.60
CA GLY A 578 -18.32 -13.83 -4.41
C GLY A 578 -17.02 -13.09 -4.71
N ILE A 579 -16.82 -12.76 -5.99
CA ILE A 579 -15.76 -11.84 -6.44
C ILE A 579 -16.44 -10.69 -7.18
N CYS A 580 -16.38 -9.51 -6.58
CA CYS A 580 -17.08 -8.32 -7.00
C CYS A 580 -16.09 -7.22 -7.39
N MET A 581 -16.22 -6.69 -8.60
CA MET A 581 -15.43 -5.55 -9.05
C MET A 581 -16.25 -4.28 -8.99
N LYS A 582 -15.67 -3.23 -8.41
CA LYS A 582 -16.26 -1.88 -8.30
C LYS A 582 -15.28 -0.84 -8.83
N SER A 583 -15.74 0.31 -9.32
CA SER A 583 -14.88 1.33 -9.95
C SER A 583 -15.41 2.76 -9.74
N ASP A 584 -15.87 3.08 -8.53
CA ASP A 584 -16.58 4.35 -8.26
C ASP A 584 -15.64 5.50 -7.84
N ARG A 585 -14.34 5.22 -7.68
CA ARG A 585 -13.36 6.15 -7.10
C ARG A 585 -12.36 6.74 -8.08
N GLY A 586 -12.74 6.83 -9.35
CA GLY A 586 -12.00 7.62 -10.34
C GLY A 586 -10.88 6.90 -11.10
N ILE A 587 -10.63 5.61 -10.82
CA ILE A 587 -9.74 4.77 -11.62
C ILE A 587 -10.53 3.68 -12.35
N PHE A 588 -9.98 3.19 -13.46
CA PHE A 588 -10.44 1.93 -14.05
C PHE A 588 -9.99 0.77 -13.18
N VAL A 589 -10.85 -0.22 -13.01
CA VAL A 589 -10.41 -1.57 -12.67
C VAL A 589 -9.92 -2.19 -13.96
N GLU A 590 -8.61 -2.40 -14.07
CA GLU A 590 -8.02 -2.90 -15.31
C GLU A 590 -6.88 -3.88 -15.10
N ASN A 591 -6.71 -4.76 -16.09
CA ASN A 591 -5.72 -5.84 -16.09
C ASN A 591 -5.89 -6.76 -14.87
N VAL A 592 -7.04 -7.41 -14.80
CA VAL A 592 -7.36 -8.35 -13.72
C VAL A 592 -7.47 -9.76 -14.27
N THR A 593 -6.78 -10.70 -13.63
CA THR A 593 -6.89 -12.13 -13.92
C THR A 593 -7.34 -12.89 -12.68
N VAL A 594 -8.39 -13.69 -12.83
CA VAL A 594 -8.91 -14.62 -11.81
C VAL A 594 -8.82 -16.03 -12.35
N LYS A 595 -8.17 -16.94 -11.61
CA LYS A 595 -7.94 -18.31 -12.06
C LYS A 595 -8.10 -19.34 -10.97
N ASN A 596 -8.69 -20.49 -11.31
CA ASN A 596 -8.72 -21.68 -10.46
C ASN A 596 -9.35 -21.43 -9.07
N CYS A 597 -10.41 -20.63 -9.03
CA CYS A 597 -11.12 -20.33 -7.78
C CYS A 597 -12.41 -21.17 -7.65
N THR A 598 -12.74 -21.56 -6.42
CA THR A 598 -14.06 -22.08 -6.07
C THR A 598 -14.87 -20.98 -5.41
N ILE A 599 -16.02 -20.62 -5.97
CA ILE A 599 -16.85 -19.51 -5.52
C ILE A 599 -18.23 -20.05 -5.12
N ARG A 600 -18.55 -19.92 -3.84
CA ARG A 600 -19.80 -20.38 -3.23
C ARG A 600 -20.51 -19.16 -2.65
N THR A 601 -21.67 -18.82 -3.20
CA THR A 601 -22.37 -17.59 -2.80
C THR A 601 -23.88 -17.71 -2.95
N ASN A 602 -24.62 -16.95 -2.15
CA ASN A 602 -26.05 -16.76 -2.36
C ASN A 602 -26.36 -15.66 -3.39
N CYS A 603 -25.46 -14.71 -3.65
CA CYS A 603 -25.71 -13.58 -4.55
C CYS A 603 -25.13 -13.81 -5.95
N ASN A 604 -24.15 -13.03 -6.41
CA ASN A 604 -23.51 -13.20 -7.71
C ASN A 604 -22.07 -13.72 -7.54
N ALA A 605 -21.73 -14.82 -8.22
CA ALA A 605 -20.41 -15.43 -8.04
C ALA A 605 -19.29 -14.61 -8.71
N ILE A 606 -19.47 -14.29 -9.99
CA ILE A 606 -18.61 -13.37 -10.74
C ILE A 606 -19.41 -12.10 -11.00
N LYS A 607 -18.97 -10.96 -10.46
CA LYS A 607 -19.67 -9.69 -10.63
C LYS A 607 -18.75 -8.53 -11.00
N LEU A 608 -19.15 -7.79 -12.03
CA LEU A 608 -18.65 -6.44 -12.31
C LEU A 608 -19.81 -5.47 -12.12
N GLY A 609 -19.69 -4.52 -11.18
CA GLY A 609 -20.74 -3.59 -10.80
C GLY A 609 -21.36 -3.90 -9.42
N THR A 610 -22.36 -3.17 -8.95
CA THR A 610 -23.07 -2.09 -9.65
C THR A 610 -22.31 -0.76 -9.62
N ALA A 611 -21.47 -0.55 -8.61
CA ALA A 611 -20.61 0.64 -8.49
C ALA A 611 -19.55 0.61 -9.60
N GLY A 612 -19.84 1.24 -10.74
CA GLY A 612 -19.05 1.14 -11.96
C GLY A 612 -18.91 2.47 -12.70
N LYS A 613 -18.81 3.62 -11.99
CA LYS A 613 -18.80 4.95 -12.61
C LYS A 613 -17.64 5.19 -13.57
N THR A 614 -16.45 4.67 -13.28
CA THR A 614 -15.30 4.77 -14.18
C THR A 614 -15.31 3.65 -15.23
N GLY A 615 -15.28 2.39 -14.80
CA GLY A 615 -15.40 1.23 -15.65
C GLY A 615 -14.38 0.11 -15.36
N PHE A 616 -14.50 -0.94 -16.16
CA PHE A 616 -13.76 -2.19 -16.09
C PHE A 616 -13.12 -2.49 -17.46
N LYS A 617 -11.82 -2.82 -17.49
CA LYS A 617 -11.11 -3.13 -18.74
C LYS A 617 -10.17 -4.33 -18.62
N ASN A 618 -10.06 -5.13 -19.68
CA ASN A 618 -9.11 -6.24 -19.74
C ASN A 618 -9.23 -7.19 -18.53
N ILE A 619 -10.41 -7.78 -18.35
CA ILE A 619 -10.73 -8.65 -17.23
C ILE A 619 -10.82 -10.09 -17.72
N THR A 620 -10.12 -11.01 -17.04
CA THR A 620 -10.13 -12.44 -17.37
C THR A 620 -10.53 -13.29 -16.17
N TYR A 621 -11.48 -14.20 -16.37
CA TYR A 621 -11.79 -15.30 -15.45
C TYR A 621 -11.58 -16.63 -16.16
N THR A 622 -10.86 -17.57 -15.56
CA THR A 622 -10.72 -18.92 -16.14
C THR A 622 -10.62 -20.02 -15.09
N ASP A 623 -11.09 -21.21 -15.44
CA ASP A 623 -10.93 -22.43 -14.64
C ASP A 623 -11.60 -22.36 -13.26
N CYS A 624 -12.68 -21.59 -13.09
CA CYS A 624 -13.38 -21.46 -11.81
C CYS A 624 -14.59 -22.39 -11.70
N VAL A 625 -14.92 -22.76 -10.46
CA VAL A 625 -16.10 -23.56 -10.10
C VAL A 625 -17.04 -22.69 -9.27
N ILE A 626 -18.33 -22.71 -9.61
CA ILE A 626 -19.38 -21.98 -8.90
C ILE A 626 -20.39 -22.99 -8.33
N GLU A 627 -20.66 -22.88 -7.03
CA GLU A 627 -21.67 -23.70 -6.36
C GLU A 627 -22.51 -22.83 -5.41
N LYS A 628 -23.58 -23.40 -4.88
CA LYS A 628 -24.34 -22.75 -3.80
C LYS A 628 -23.47 -22.56 -2.55
N ALA A 629 -23.71 -21.49 -1.81
CA ALA A 629 -23.16 -21.28 -0.47
C ALA A 629 -23.41 -22.46 0.48
N SER A 630 -22.56 -22.59 1.51
CA SER A 630 -22.75 -23.56 2.58
C SER A 630 -23.95 -23.24 3.47
N GLU A 631 -24.27 -21.96 3.64
CA GLU A 631 -25.36 -21.46 4.46
C GLU A 631 -26.17 -20.40 3.71
N ASP A 632 -27.41 -20.15 4.14
CA ASP A 632 -28.26 -19.06 3.65
C ASP A 632 -29.08 -18.50 4.82
N ASN A 633 -28.40 -17.69 5.64
CA ASN A 633 -28.98 -17.14 6.86
C ASN A 633 -29.88 -15.91 6.59
N PHE A 634 -29.68 -15.23 5.45
CA PHE A 634 -30.29 -13.93 5.17
C PHE A 634 -31.17 -13.88 3.92
N ARG A 635 -30.79 -14.55 2.82
CA ARG A 635 -31.43 -14.35 1.52
C ARG A 635 -32.65 -15.23 1.32
N LYS A 636 -32.57 -16.50 1.72
CA LYS A 636 -33.64 -17.51 1.74
C LYS A 636 -34.48 -17.50 0.46
N HIS A 637 -33.83 -17.57 -0.69
CA HIS A 637 -34.47 -17.28 -1.98
C HIS A 637 -35.72 -18.12 -2.26
N TYR A 638 -35.69 -19.42 -1.94
CA TYR A 638 -36.82 -20.33 -2.13
C TYR A 638 -38.06 -19.94 -1.30
N GLU A 639 -37.86 -19.34 -0.13
CA GLU A 639 -38.94 -18.91 0.78
C GLU A 639 -39.44 -17.49 0.48
N SER A 640 -38.82 -16.78 -0.46
CA SER A 640 -39.13 -15.39 -0.76
C SER A 640 -40.36 -15.25 -1.67
N ASP A 641 -41.44 -14.69 -1.14
CA ASP A 641 -42.64 -14.35 -1.91
C ASP A 641 -42.33 -13.45 -3.12
N LYS A 642 -41.31 -12.58 -3.01
CA LYS A 642 -40.87 -11.69 -4.09
C LYS A 642 -40.25 -12.45 -5.27
N LEU A 643 -39.71 -13.64 -5.02
CA LEU A 643 -39.05 -14.50 -5.99
C LEU A 643 -39.89 -15.73 -6.37
N ALA A 644 -41.11 -15.86 -5.85
CA ALA A 644 -41.99 -16.99 -6.16
C ALA A 644 -42.20 -17.18 -7.68
N TRP A 645 -42.24 -16.08 -8.44
CA TRP A 645 -42.37 -16.12 -9.89
C TRP A 645 -41.14 -16.72 -10.60
N CYS A 646 -39.96 -16.71 -9.97
CA CYS A 646 -38.72 -17.29 -10.53
C CYS A 646 -38.78 -18.82 -10.62
N GLY A 647 -39.73 -19.47 -9.93
CA GLY A 647 -39.88 -20.93 -9.97
C GLY A 647 -38.63 -21.67 -9.49
N ILE A 648 -38.02 -21.21 -8.41
CA ILE A 648 -36.82 -21.82 -7.83
C ILE A 648 -37.20 -23.22 -7.34
N THR A 649 -36.51 -24.23 -7.87
CA THR A 649 -36.80 -25.65 -7.65
C THR A 649 -36.01 -26.27 -6.50
N LEU A 650 -34.94 -25.61 -6.08
CA LEU A 650 -34.07 -26.08 -5.01
C LEU A 650 -34.51 -25.52 -3.66
N GLN A 651 -34.80 -26.41 -2.71
CA GLN A 651 -35.01 -26.05 -1.31
C GLN A 651 -33.66 -25.85 -0.61
N GLY A 652 -33.32 -24.61 -0.28
CA GLY A 652 -32.09 -24.22 0.42
C GLY A 652 -31.25 -23.18 -0.34
N PRO A 653 -29.95 -23.05 0.02
CA PRO A 653 -29.04 -22.10 -0.59
C PRO A 653 -28.96 -22.27 -2.11
N SER A 654 -28.90 -21.16 -2.82
CA SER A 654 -28.75 -21.08 -4.27
C SER A 654 -28.20 -19.71 -4.65
N THR A 655 -27.52 -19.66 -5.79
CA THR A 655 -26.83 -18.45 -6.27
C THR A 655 -27.72 -17.69 -7.24
N ILE A 656 -27.90 -16.37 -7.08
CA ILE A 656 -28.72 -15.56 -8.00
C ILE A 656 -28.14 -15.60 -9.42
N SER A 657 -26.86 -15.25 -9.59
CA SER A 657 -26.22 -15.28 -10.92
C SER A 657 -24.84 -15.94 -10.86
N GLY A 658 -24.55 -16.83 -11.81
CA GLY A 658 -23.19 -17.32 -12.01
C GLY A 658 -22.26 -16.20 -12.49
N ILE A 659 -22.64 -15.54 -13.57
CA ILE A 659 -21.92 -14.41 -14.18
C ILE A 659 -22.86 -13.22 -14.28
N ALA A 660 -22.48 -12.10 -13.67
CA ALA A 660 -23.19 -10.82 -13.72
C ALA A 660 -22.25 -9.69 -14.17
N LEU A 661 -22.46 -9.16 -15.38
CA LEU A 661 -21.69 -8.06 -15.94
C LEU A 661 -22.58 -6.84 -16.08
N GLU A 662 -22.40 -5.86 -15.19
CA GLU A 662 -23.33 -4.76 -15.00
C GLU A 662 -22.62 -3.42 -15.22
N SER A 663 -22.89 -2.78 -16.35
CA SER A 663 -22.42 -1.43 -16.65
C SER A 663 -23.61 -0.48 -16.63
N VAL A 664 -23.91 0.06 -15.45
CA VAL A 664 -25.16 0.83 -15.24
C VAL A 664 -24.97 2.23 -14.72
N ASN A 665 -23.78 2.64 -14.27
CA ASN A 665 -23.57 3.94 -13.63
C ASN A 665 -22.79 4.95 -14.49
N GLY A 666 -22.82 4.79 -15.82
CA GLY A 666 -22.19 5.68 -16.79
C GLY A 666 -20.73 5.35 -17.12
N GLY A 667 -20.16 4.30 -16.54
CA GLY A 667 -18.81 3.83 -16.86
C GLY A 667 -18.73 2.97 -18.11
N VAL A 668 -17.53 2.45 -18.37
CA VAL A 668 -17.22 1.62 -19.55
C VAL A 668 -16.83 0.22 -19.10
N LEU A 669 -17.53 -0.81 -19.57
CA LEU A 669 -17.10 -2.20 -19.46
C LEU A 669 -16.63 -2.65 -20.85
N ASP A 670 -15.32 -2.92 -20.99
CA ASP A 670 -14.69 -3.18 -22.29
C ASP A 670 -13.57 -4.23 -22.19
N GLY A 671 -13.73 -5.35 -22.89
CA GLY A 671 -12.70 -6.40 -22.93
C GLY A 671 -12.79 -7.32 -21.72
N VAL A 672 -13.82 -8.16 -21.67
CA VAL A 672 -14.01 -9.18 -20.63
C VAL A 672 -13.99 -10.57 -21.25
N THR A 673 -13.12 -11.45 -20.77
CA THR A 673 -13.03 -12.86 -21.18
C THR A 673 -13.34 -13.76 -19.99
N ILE A 674 -14.30 -14.66 -20.14
CA ILE A 674 -14.64 -15.66 -19.12
C ILE A 674 -14.63 -17.04 -19.80
N SER A 675 -13.80 -17.96 -19.31
CA SER A 675 -13.64 -19.29 -19.91
C SER A 675 -13.62 -20.42 -18.90
N ASN A 676 -13.99 -21.62 -19.33
CA ASN A 676 -13.87 -22.86 -18.54
C ASN A 676 -14.49 -22.75 -17.14
N ILE A 677 -15.78 -22.39 -17.09
CA ILE A 677 -16.53 -22.25 -15.83
C ILE A 677 -17.54 -23.38 -15.69
N GLN A 678 -17.50 -24.06 -14.55
CA GLN A 678 -18.52 -25.02 -14.15
C GLN A 678 -19.37 -24.41 -13.05
N MET A 679 -20.68 -24.32 -13.25
CA MET A 679 -21.60 -23.74 -12.27
C MET A 679 -22.81 -24.64 -11.99
N LYS A 680 -23.23 -24.71 -10.72
CA LYS A 680 -24.38 -25.49 -10.29
C LYS A 680 -25.22 -24.71 -9.28
N ASP A 681 -26.53 -24.97 -9.30
CA ASP A 681 -27.50 -24.42 -8.34
C ASP A 681 -27.65 -22.88 -8.45
N VAL A 682 -27.45 -22.35 -9.67
CA VAL A 682 -27.64 -20.93 -10.00
C VAL A 682 -29.07 -20.63 -10.45
N HIS A 683 -29.60 -19.43 -10.24
CA HIS A 683 -30.90 -19.05 -10.80
C HIS A 683 -30.72 -18.69 -12.27
N THR A 684 -29.74 -17.85 -12.56
CA THR A 684 -29.37 -17.37 -13.89
C THR A 684 -27.89 -17.68 -14.16
N ALA A 685 -27.57 -18.30 -15.30
CA ALA A 685 -26.19 -18.59 -15.63
C ALA A 685 -25.41 -17.32 -16.03
N ILE A 686 -25.94 -16.55 -16.99
CA ILE A 686 -25.27 -15.37 -17.57
C ILE A 686 -26.23 -14.19 -17.61
N PHE A 687 -25.82 -13.06 -17.00
CA PHE A 687 -26.57 -11.81 -16.97
C PHE A 687 -25.67 -10.64 -17.38
N LEU A 688 -25.92 -10.04 -18.55
CA LEU A 688 -25.28 -8.83 -19.01
C LEU A 688 -26.31 -7.69 -19.02
N ARG A 689 -26.01 -6.61 -18.31
CA ARG A 689 -26.92 -5.48 -18.16
C ARG A 689 -26.22 -4.14 -18.39
N LEU A 690 -26.76 -3.37 -19.32
CA LEU A 690 -26.41 -1.97 -19.51
C LEU A 690 -27.56 -1.06 -19.04
N GLY A 691 -27.22 0.04 -18.36
CA GLY A 691 -28.21 0.97 -17.81
C GLY A 691 -27.69 2.39 -17.62
N LYS A 692 -28.53 3.25 -17.05
CA LYS A 692 -28.22 4.66 -16.72
C LYS A 692 -28.80 5.01 -15.34
N ARG A 693 -28.20 4.40 -14.31
CA ARG A 693 -28.61 4.42 -12.91
C ARG A 693 -28.06 5.64 -12.16
N GLU A 694 -28.76 6.08 -11.11
CA GLU A 694 -28.34 7.15 -10.19
C GLU A 694 -28.11 8.52 -10.86
N GLY A 695 -28.88 8.81 -11.92
CA GLY A 695 -28.76 10.08 -12.64
C GLY A 695 -27.39 10.28 -13.31
N SER A 696 -26.69 9.19 -13.65
CA SER A 696 -25.36 9.25 -14.30
C SER A 696 -25.38 10.20 -15.50
N ALA A 697 -24.34 11.04 -15.63
CA ALA A 697 -24.30 12.10 -16.64
C ALA A 697 -24.40 11.57 -18.08
N LYS A 698 -23.88 10.36 -18.32
CA LYS A 698 -23.92 9.66 -19.60
C LYS A 698 -24.47 8.24 -19.49
N MET A 699 -24.90 7.70 -20.62
CA MET A 699 -25.22 6.27 -20.78
C MET A 699 -23.95 5.45 -20.57
N SER A 700 -24.08 4.28 -19.95
CA SER A 700 -22.94 3.36 -19.78
C SER A 700 -22.57 2.68 -21.10
N GLU A 701 -21.35 2.17 -21.19
CA GLU A 701 -20.90 1.34 -22.31
C GLU A 701 -20.63 -0.10 -21.83
N LEU A 702 -20.96 -1.09 -22.65
CA LEU A 702 -20.66 -2.51 -22.42
C LEU A 702 -20.35 -3.14 -23.77
N LYS A 703 -19.08 -3.52 -23.97
CA LYS A 703 -18.63 -4.09 -25.24
C LYS A 703 -17.48 -5.08 -25.11
N ASN A 704 -17.22 -5.82 -26.19
CA ASN A 704 -16.08 -6.73 -26.31
C ASN A 704 -16.05 -7.79 -25.19
N VAL A 705 -17.10 -8.60 -25.13
CA VAL A 705 -17.24 -9.68 -24.13
C VAL A 705 -17.16 -11.04 -24.80
N VAL A 706 -16.31 -11.92 -24.28
CA VAL A 706 -16.20 -13.33 -24.70
C VAL A 706 -16.50 -14.22 -23.49
N ILE A 707 -17.54 -15.04 -23.59
CA ILE A 707 -17.87 -16.06 -22.59
C ILE A 707 -17.81 -17.42 -23.29
N SER A 708 -16.94 -18.30 -22.83
CA SER A 708 -16.67 -19.58 -23.49
C SER A 708 -16.52 -20.77 -22.56
N ASP A 709 -16.78 -21.97 -23.08
CA ASP A 709 -16.56 -23.24 -22.37
C ASP A 709 -17.25 -23.26 -20.99
N ILE A 710 -18.56 -22.99 -20.99
CA ILE A 710 -19.38 -22.91 -19.77
C ILE A 710 -20.27 -24.14 -19.65
N LYS A 711 -20.32 -24.74 -18.46
CA LYS A 711 -21.32 -25.74 -18.12
C LYS A 711 -22.11 -25.30 -16.89
N ALA A 712 -23.42 -25.12 -17.04
CA ALA A 712 -24.29 -24.61 -15.99
C ALA A 712 -25.47 -25.53 -15.68
N THR A 713 -25.85 -25.63 -14.41
CA THR A 713 -27.13 -26.19 -13.96
C THR A 713 -27.91 -25.11 -13.21
N CYS A 714 -29.01 -24.67 -13.79
CA CYS A 714 -29.90 -23.69 -13.21
C CYS A 714 -31.00 -24.36 -12.37
N VAL A 715 -31.45 -23.68 -11.32
CA VAL A 715 -32.56 -24.11 -10.45
C VAL A 715 -33.79 -23.21 -10.57
N SER A 716 -33.77 -22.20 -11.44
CA SER A 716 -34.89 -21.28 -11.66
C SER A 716 -35.29 -21.22 -13.14
N LYS A 717 -36.47 -20.66 -13.43
CA LYS A 717 -36.92 -20.39 -14.80
C LYS A 717 -36.44 -19.03 -15.35
N VAL A 718 -35.62 -18.28 -14.60
CA VAL A 718 -35.01 -17.02 -15.04
C VAL A 718 -34.00 -17.33 -16.15
N ALA A 719 -34.14 -16.65 -17.29
CA ALA A 719 -33.31 -16.89 -18.46
C ALA A 719 -31.97 -16.16 -18.36
N SER A 720 -30.97 -16.68 -19.06
CA SER A 720 -29.76 -15.88 -19.32
C SER A 720 -30.12 -14.70 -20.22
N SER A 721 -29.38 -13.59 -20.12
CA SER A 721 -29.75 -12.40 -20.87
C SER A 721 -28.61 -11.44 -21.18
N ILE A 722 -28.75 -10.72 -22.28
CA ILE A 722 -27.87 -9.65 -22.75
C ILE A 722 -28.78 -8.46 -23.06
N VAL A 723 -28.92 -7.54 -22.11
CA VAL A 723 -30.00 -6.55 -22.13
C VAL A 723 -29.45 -5.13 -21.99
N GLY A 724 -29.40 -4.42 -23.11
CA GLY A 724 -29.20 -2.98 -23.16
C GLY A 724 -30.47 -2.19 -22.84
N VAL A 725 -30.47 -0.92 -23.22
CA VAL A 725 -31.61 0.01 -23.07
C VAL A 725 -31.73 0.88 -24.31
N PRO A 726 -32.88 1.54 -24.54
CA PRO A 726 -32.99 2.53 -25.60
C PRO A 726 -31.89 3.60 -25.47
N GLY A 727 -31.09 3.75 -26.54
CA GLY A 727 -29.93 4.65 -26.56
C GLY A 727 -28.65 4.11 -25.90
N GLY A 728 -28.66 2.88 -25.36
CA GLY A 728 -27.53 2.18 -24.78
C GLY A 728 -27.43 0.75 -25.32
N ILE A 729 -26.56 0.56 -26.31
CA ILE A 729 -26.39 -0.72 -27.01
C ILE A 729 -25.24 -1.51 -26.39
N ILE A 730 -25.47 -2.80 -26.12
CA ILE A 730 -24.39 -3.75 -25.81
C ILE A 730 -23.78 -4.24 -27.12
N ASP A 731 -22.47 -4.13 -27.31
CA ASP A 731 -21.83 -4.42 -28.61
C ASP A 731 -20.75 -5.51 -28.52
N ASN A 732 -20.63 -6.32 -29.57
CA ASN A 732 -19.58 -7.33 -29.74
C ASN A 732 -19.49 -8.32 -28.56
N VAL A 733 -20.48 -9.22 -28.47
CA VAL A 733 -20.52 -10.29 -27.46
C VAL A 733 -20.44 -11.65 -28.15
N LEU A 734 -19.49 -12.50 -27.75
CA LEU A 734 -19.36 -13.88 -28.21
C LEU A 734 -19.67 -14.84 -27.06
N ILE A 735 -20.67 -15.69 -27.25
CA ILE A 735 -20.99 -16.83 -26.37
C ILE A 735 -20.63 -18.12 -27.11
N LYS A 736 -19.67 -18.89 -26.60
CA LYS A 736 -19.11 -20.05 -27.31
C LYS A 736 -19.02 -21.30 -26.45
N ASN A 737 -19.37 -22.47 -26.97
CA ASN A 737 -19.25 -23.76 -26.25
C ASN A 737 -19.93 -23.71 -24.87
N VAL A 738 -21.20 -23.35 -24.84
CA VAL A 738 -21.97 -23.18 -23.59
C VAL A 738 -23.07 -24.24 -23.51
N GLU A 739 -23.12 -24.99 -22.41
CA GLU A 739 -24.19 -25.94 -22.10
C GLU A 739 -24.90 -25.53 -20.81
N ILE A 740 -26.21 -25.27 -20.87
CA ILE A 740 -27.01 -24.84 -19.71
C ILE A 740 -28.18 -25.81 -19.53
N THR A 741 -28.27 -26.44 -18.36
CA THR A 741 -29.41 -27.27 -17.95
C THR A 741 -30.38 -26.44 -17.13
N LEU A 742 -31.67 -26.43 -17.47
CA LEU A 742 -32.72 -25.62 -16.85
C LEU A 742 -33.93 -26.46 -16.39
N PRO A 743 -34.68 -26.00 -15.37
CA PRO A 743 -35.90 -26.67 -14.91
C PRO A 743 -37.08 -26.56 -15.91
N GLY A 744 -37.08 -25.55 -16.78
CA GLY A 744 -38.24 -25.20 -17.60
C GLY A 744 -39.35 -24.52 -16.79
N GLY A 745 -40.61 -24.79 -17.11
CA GLY A 745 -41.78 -24.28 -16.39
C GLY A 745 -42.30 -22.92 -16.86
N GLY A 746 -41.74 -22.36 -17.93
CA GLY A 746 -42.29 -21.16 -18.58
C GLY A 746 -43.62 -21.42 -19.29
N THR A 747 -44.52 -20.45 -19.18
CA THR A 747 -45.87 -20.49 -19.75
C THR A 747 -45.98 -19.71 -21.05
N ILE A 748 -47.12 -19.84 -21.75
CA ILE A 748 -47.41 -19.01 -22.94
C ILE A 748 -47.51 -17.52 -22.59
N ASN A 749 -47.92 -17.18 -21.36
CA ASN A 749 -47.95 -15.79 -20.89
C ASN A 749 -46.53 -15.26 -20.68
N ASP A 750 -45.62 -16.10 -20.16
CA ASP A 750 -44.21 -15.75 -20.03
C ASP A 750 -43.59 -15.53 -21.43
N ALA A 751 -43.89 -16.40 -22.40
CA ALA A 751 -43.41 -16.28 -23.78
C ALA A 751 -43.90 -15.01 -24.51
N ASN A 752 -45.07 -14.50 -24.12
CA ASN A 752 -45.65 -13.27 -24.66
C ASN A 752 -45.46 -12.05 -23.74
N ALA A 753 -44.65 -12.18 -22.69
CA ALA A 753 -44.48 -11.12 -21.71
C ALA A 753 -43.85 -9.88 -22.33
N SER A 754 -44.46 -8.72 -22.09
CA SER A 754 -43.83 -7.42 -22.36
C SER A 754 -42.89 -7.07 -21.20
N ILE A 755 -41.61 -6.86 -21.53
CA ILE A 755 -40.53 -6.60 -20.58
C ILE A 755 -40.24 -5.10 -20.50
N PRO A 756 -40.36 -4.47 -19.33
CA PRO A 756 -40.10 -3.03 -19.19
C PRO A 756 -38.62 -2.69 -19.40
N GLU A 757 -38.33 -1.43 -19.74
CA GLU A 757 -36.94 -1.00 -20.02
C GLU A 757 -36.06 -0.90 -18.78
N MET A 758 -36.65 -0.46 -17.65
CA MET A 758 -35.99 -0.42 -16.33
C MET A 758 -34.59 0.24 -16.36
N ILE A 759 -34.49 1.42 -17.00
CA ILE A 759 -33.22 2.07 -17.34
C ILE A 759 -32.40 2.47 -16.10
N ASP A 760 -33.07 2.96 -15.06
CA ASP A 760 -32.49 3.46 -13.79
C ASP A 760 -32.73 2.48 -12.62
N ALA A 761 -33.14 1.25 -12.91
CA ALA A 761 -33.39 0.25 -11.86
C ALA A 761 -32.08 -0.42 -11.40
N TYR A 762 -32.09 -0.96 -10.19
CA TYR A 762 -30.99 -1.78 -9.69
C TYR A 762 -30.89 -3.07 -10.53
N PRO A 763 -29.71 -3.39 -11.11
CA PRO A 763 -29.56 -4.51 -12.03
C PRO A 763 -29.32 -5.80 -11.27
N GLU A 764 -30.37 -6.58 -11.06
CA GLU A 764 -30.26 -7.97 -10.64
C GLU A 764 -30.95 -8.84 -11.70
N SER A 765 -30.55 -10.10 -11.90
CA SER A 765 -31.11 -10.93 -12.97
C SER A 765 -32.64 -11.16 -12.85
N ASN A 766 -33.20 -10.93 -11.66
CA ASN A 766 -34.63 -10.99 -11.35
C ASN A 766 -35.34 -9.61 -11.40
N MET A 767 -34.67 -8.52 -11.80
CA MET A 767 -35.16 -7.12 -11.67
C MET A 767 -36.48 -6.82 -12.40
N PHE A 768 -36.84 -7.60 -13.42
CA PHE A 768 -38.06 -7.37 -14.21
C PHE A 768 -39.34 -7.84 -13.52
N GLY A 769 -39.21 -8.58 -12.41
CA GLY A 769 -40.35 -9.09 -11.61
C GLY A 769 -41.25 -10.07 -12.37
N LYS A 770 -40.76 -10.63 -13.48
CA LYS A 770 -41.46 -11.62 -14.32
C LYS A 770 -40.45 -12.38 -15.17
N ALA A 771 -40.85 -13.56 -15.65
CA ALA A 771 -40.03 -14.36 -16.53
C ALA A 771 -39.79 -13.64 -17.87
N LEU A 772 -38.55 -13.73 -18.36
CA LEU A 772 -38.21 -13.25 -19.69
C LEU A 772 -38.84 -14.16 -20.76
N PRO A 773 -39.13 -13.64 -21.97
CA PRO A 773 -39.83 -14.39 -23.04
C PRO A 773 -39.07 -15.59 -23.60
N ALA A 774 -37.81 -15.78 -23.24
CA ALA A 774 -37.01 -16.96 -23.57
C ALA A 774 -36.79 -17.82 -22.31
N TYR A 775 -36.49 -19.11 -22.47
CA TYR A 775 -35.90 -19.92 -21.40
C TYR A 775 -34.37 -19.95 -21.45
N GLY A 776 -33.77 -19.76 -22.63
CA GLY A 776 -32.32 -19.78 -22.84
C GLY A 776 -31.72 -18.39 -22.74
N PHE A 777 -31.67 -17.65 -23.86
CA PHE A 777 -31.22 -16.25 -23.93
C PHE A 777 -32.30 -15.28 -24.37
N TYR A 778 -32.50 -14.22 -23.58
CA TYR A 778 -33.17 -12.99 -24.00
C TYR A 778 -32.13 -11.91 -24.32
N VAL A 779 -32.08 -11.48 -25.59
CA VAL A 779 -31.13 -10.48 -26.07
C VAL A 779 -31.91 -9.25 -26.52
N ARG A 780 -31.59 -8.09 -25.94
CA ARG A 780 -32.26 -6.84 -26.26
C ARG A 780 -31.31 -5.65 -26.33
N HIS A 781 -31.53 -4.73 -27.28
CA HIS A 781 -30.72 -3.51 -27.47
C HIS A 781 -29.23 -3.84 -27.56
N ALA A 782 -28.89 -4.69 -28.53
CA ALA A 782 -27.55 -5.21 -28.68
C ALA A 782 -27.10 -5.23 -30.15
N ASN A 783 -25.79 -5.24 -30.38
CA ASN A 783 -25.20 -5.32 -31.69
C ASN A 783 -24.10 -6.39 -31.68
N ASN A 784 -23.90 -7.06 -32.83
CA ASN A 784 -22.83 -8.04 -33.02
C ASN A 784 -22.76 -9.14 -31.94
N VAL A 785 -23.92 -9.67 -31.53
CA VAL A 785 -23.98 -10.80 -30.60
C VAL A 785 -23.91 -12.12 -31.38
N LYS A 786 -22.95 -12.98 -31.01
CA LYS A 786 -22.68 -14.27 -31.67
C LYS A 786 -22.81 -15.43 -30.67
N PHE A 787 -23.43 -16.52 -31.12
CA PHE A 787 -23.59 -17.76 -30.35
C PHE A 787 -23.00 -18.93 -31.14
N GLU A 788 -21.92 -19.54 -30.66
CA GLU A 788 -21.27 -20.68 -31.29
C GLU A 788 -21.39 -21.92 -30.40
N ASN A 789 -22.03 -22.99 -30.87
CA ASN A 789 -22.15 -24.25 -30.11
C ASN A 789 -22.74 -24.04 -28.70
N VAL A 790 -23.95 -23.46 -28.64
CA VAL A 790 -24.68 -23.25 -27.39
C VAL A 790 -25.86 -24.22 -27.31
N LYS A 791 -25.97 -24.92 -26.18
CA LYS A 791 -26.94 -26.01 -25.96
C LYS A 791 -27.73 -25.78 -24.67
N PHE A 792 -29.02 -26.09 -24.73
CA PHE A 792 -29.92 -26.05 -23.58
C PHE A 792 -30.54 -27.41 -23.34
N ASN A 793 -30.46 -27.89 -22.10
CA ASN A 793 -31.14 -29.11 -21.67
C ASN A 793 -32.29 -28.73 -20.73
N LEU A 794 -33.53 -29.10 -21.07
CA LEU A 794 -34.68 -28.88 -20.21
C LEU A 794 -35.00 -30.15 -19.43
N THR A 795 -35.18 -30.03 -18.12
CA THR A 795 -35.66 -31.14 -17.26
C THR A 795 -37.18 -31.17 -17.13
N GLY A 796 -37.86 -30.07 -17.48
CA GLY A 796 -39.32 -29.94 -17.55
C GLY A 796 -39.76 -29.21 -18.81
N ALA A 797 -41.05 -29.27 -19.13
CA ALA A 797 -41.61 -28.55 -20.27
C ALA A 797 -41.51 -27.03 -20.08
N ASP A 798 -41.16 -26.30 -21.15
CA ASP A 798 -41.17 -24.84 -21.18
C ASP A 798 -41.77 -24.38 -22.52
N VAL A 799 -42.76 -23.51 -22.47
CA VAL A 799 -43.47 -23.00 -23.66
C VAL A 799 -42.68 -21.88 -24.35
N ARG A 800 -41.75 -21.24 -23.63
CA ARG A 800 -40.92 -20.18 -24.19
C ARG A 800 -39.95 -20.75 -25.23
N PRO A 801 -39.51 -19.97 -26.22
CA PRO A 801 -38.37 -20.33 -27.06
C PRO A 801 -37.03 -20.33 -26.30
N ASP A 802 -36.02 -20.98 -26.88
CA ASP A 802 -34.63 -20.93 -26.41
C ASP A 802 -34.04 -19.52 -26.54
N TYR A 803 -34.29 -18.86 -27.66
CA TYR A 803 -33.81 -17.51 -27.93
C TYR A 803 -34.97 -16.55 -28.22
N VAL A 804 -34.84 -15.33 -27.71
CA VAL A 804 -35.60 -14.17 -28.17
C VAL A 804 -34.64 -13.00 -28.37
N PHE A 805 -34.71 -12.40 -29.55
CA PHE A 805 -34.00 -11.18 -29.90
C PHE A 805 -35.01 -10.04 -29.96
N ASP A 806 -34.63 -8.85 -29.50
CA ASP A 806 -35.47 -7.67 -29.44
C ASP A 806 -34.62 -6.42 -29.68
N ASP A 807 -34.78 -5.74 -30.82
CA ASP A 807 -33.89 -4.62 -31.20
C ASP A 807 -32.38 -5.01 -31.21
N VAL A 808 -32.02 -5.98 -32.08
CA VAL A 808 -30.65 -6.51 -32.19
C VAL A 808 -30.13 -6.42 -33.62
N THR A 809 -28.99 -5.77 -33.85
CA THR A 809 -28.41 -5.51 -35.19
C THR A 809 -27.05 -6.23 -35.40
N GLY A 810 -26.58 -6.31 -36.65
CA GLY A 810 -25.19 -6.72 -36.98
C GLY A 810 -24.81 -8.19 -36.81
N GLY A 811 -25.72 -9.07 -36.40
CA GLY A 811 -25.42 -10.48 -36.15
C GLY A 811 -25.34 -11.33 -37.43
N GLU A 812 -24.15 -11.84 -37.76
CA GLU A 812 -24.07 -13.21 -38.30
C GLU A 812 -24.53 -14.15 -37.18
N ILE A 813 -25.81 -14.53 -37.18
CA ILE A 813 -26.29 -15.64 -36.37
C ILE A 813 -25.80 -16.93 -37.03
N THR A 814 -24.52 -17.25 -36.83
CA THR A 814 -23.91 -18.49 -37.29
C THR A 814 -23.86 -19.45 -36.11
N GLY A 815 -24.45 -20.64 -36.26
CA GLY A 815 -24.41 -21.65 -35.20
C GLY A 815 -25.56 -21.63 -34.18
N ILE A 816 -26.74 -21.00 -34.47
CA ILE A 816 -28.00 -21.60 -33.95
C ILE A 816 -27.89 -23.05 -34.37
N SER A 817 -27.82 -23.98 -33.42
CA SER A 817 -27.54 -25.38 -33.72
C SER A 817 -28.41 -25.79 -34.92
N PRO A 818 -27.82 -26.06 -36.10
CA PRO A 818 -28.61 -26.45 -37.28
C PRO A 818 -29.35 -27.76 -37.01
N ILE A 819 -28.98 -28.44 -35.93
CA ILE A 819 -29.45 -29.74 -35.51
C ILE A 819 -29.57 -29.68 -33.98
N VAL A 820 -30.78 -29.58 -33.45
CA VAL A 820 -31.03 -30.25 -32.17
C VAL A 820 -31.28 -31.69 -32.58
N GLU A 821 -30.29 -32.57 -32.35
CA GLU A 821 -30.47 -33.99 -32.58
C GLU A 821 -31.72 -34.43 -31.81
N GLY A 822 -32.74 -34.92 -32.51
CA GLY A 822 -34.04 -35.28 -31.93
C GLY A 822 -35.15 -34.22 -32.03
N LYS A 823 -34.97 -33.10 -32.74
CA LYS A 823 -36.09 -32.20 -33.11
C LYS A 823 -36.51 -32.34 -34.57
N ASP A 824 -37.79 -32.04 -34.77
CA ASP A 824 -38.60 -32.36 -35.94
C ASP A 824 -38.40 -31.43 -37.14
N PHE A 825 -37.52 -30.43 -37.05
CA PHE A 825 -37.24 -29.47 -38.13
C PHE A 825 -36.00 -28.62 -37.81
N GLN A 826 -35.43 -28.00 -38.84
CA GLN A 826 -34.37 -26.99 -38.80
C GLN A 826 -34.92 -25.67 -39.34
N ILE A 827 -34.66 -24.54 -38.67
CA ILE A 827 -35.03 -23.21 -39.15
C ILE A 827 -33.75 -22.42 -39.44
N THR A 828 -33.64 -21.85 -40.64
CA THR A 828 -32.61 -20.88 -40.99
C THR A 828 -33.25 -19.60 -41.50
N PHE A 829 -32.60 -18.46 -41.28
CA PHE A 829 -33.03 -17.18 -41.83
C PHE A 829 -31.92 -16.62 -42.71
N GLN A 830 -32.21 -16.38 -43.98
CA GLN A 830 -31.23 -15.90 -44.94
C GLN A 830 -31.89 -14.93 -45.93
N ASN A 831 -31.30 -13.75 -46.12
CA ASN A 831 -31.71 -12.76 -47.12
C ASN A 831 -33.21 -12.38 -47.07
N GLY A 832 -33.81 -12.27 -45.87
CA GLY A 832 -35.23 -11.93 -45.72
C GLY A 832 -36.20 -13.09 -45.87
N SER A 833 -35.69 -14.31 -46.06
CA SER A 833 -36.48 -15.54 -46.18
C SER A 833 -36.19 -16.48 -45.01
N LEU A 834 -37.26 -17.00 -44.43
CA LEU A 834 -37.25 -18.02 -43.41
C LEU A 834 -37.32 -19.40 -44.09
N ASN A 835 -36.30 -20.21 -43.94
CA ASN A 835 -36.26 -21.58 -44.45
C ASN A 835 -36.48 -22.55 -43.28
N ILE A 836 -37.47 -23.42 -43.40
CA ILE A 836 -37.78 -24.45 -42.41
C ILE A 836 -37.64 -25.80 -43.09
N LEU A 837 -36.58 -26.53 -42.77
CA LEU A 837 -36.32 -27.87 -43.26
C LEU A 837 -36.90 -28.89 -42.28
N PRO A 838 -38.02 -29.57 -42.61
CA PRO A 838 -38.64 -30.52 -41.70
C PRO A 838 -37.81 -31.81 -41.61
N ASN A 839 -37.84 -32.42 -40.43
CA ASN A 839 -37.32 -33.75 -40.11
C ASN A 839 -38.41 -34.57 -39.41
N VAL A 840 -39.64 -34.51 -39.94
CA VAL A 840 -40.81 -35.27 -39.47
C VAL A 840 -41.42 -36.10 -40.58
N GLU A 841 -41.92 -37.27 -40.22
CA GLU A 841 -42.43 -38.25 -41.18
C GLU A 841 -43.91 -38.06 -41.53
N ASN A 842 -44.67 -37.26 -40.77
CA ASN A 842 -46.14 -37.26 -40.88
C ASN A 842 -46.78 -35.89 -41.08
N TYR A 843 -46.36 -34.89 -40.29
CA TYR A 843 -47.09 -33.64 -40.19
C TYR A 843 -46.18 -32.50 -39.80
N ILE A 844 -46.26 -31.41 -40.56
CA ILE A 844 -45.78 -30.09 -40.12
C ILE A 844 -46.77 -29.02 -40.57
N LYS A 845 -47.12 -28.11 -39.66
CA LYS A 845 -47.84 -26.87 -39.97
C LYS A 845 -47.01 -25.70 -39.49
N VAL A 846 -46.82 -24.72 -40.35
CA VAL A 846 -46.11 -23.49 -40.03
C VAL A 846 -47.06 -22.32 -40.23
N ASP A 847 -47.31 -21.55 -39.18
CA ASP A 847 -47.99 -20.27 -39.25
C ASP A 847 -46.98 -19.16 -38.95
N VAL A 848 -46.91 -18.12 -39.78
CA VAL A 848 -46.19 -16.87 -39.48
C VAL A 848 -47.23 -15.82 -39.16
N ILE A 849 -47.10 -15.22 -37.99
CA ILE A 849 -48.05 -14.30 -37.40
C ILE A 849 -47.33 -12.98 -37.19
N ASP A 850 -47.85 -11.86 -37.69
CA ASP A 850 -47.25 -10.55 -37.42
C ASP A 850 -47.51 -10.07 -35.98
N ILE A 851 -46.92 -8.94 -35.58
CA ILE A 851 -47.14 -8.34 -34.25
C ILE A 851 -48.57 -8.00 -33.91
N SER A 852 -49.44 -7.83 -34.91
CA SER A 852 -50.86 -7.55 -34.67
C SER A 852 -51.62 -8.82 -34.27
N GLY A 853 -50.96 -9.98 -34.28
CA GLY A 853 -51.57 -11.28 -34.07
C GLY A 853 -52.22 -11.85 -35.33
N LYS A 854 -52.02 -11.21 -36.50
CA LYS A 854 -52.57 -11.67 -37.78
C LYS A 854 -51.63 -12.70 -38.39
N THR A 855 -52.16 -13.89 -38.71
CA THR A 855 -51.42 -14.88 -39.51
C THR A 855 -51.22 -14.33 -40.92
N ILE A 856 -49.98 -13.99 -41.28
CA ILE A 856 -49.59 -13.47 -42.59
C ILE A 856 -49.13 -14.55 -43.55
N TYR A 857 -48.75 -15.72 -43.03
CA TYR A 857 -48.42 -16.90 -43.82
C TYR A 857 -48.87 -18.15 -43.06
N SER A 858 -49.39 -19.15 -43.76
CA SER A 858 -49.71 -20.45 -43.17
C SER A 858 -49.48 -21.53 -44.22
N THR A 859 -48.74 -22.57 -43.85
CA THR A 859 -48.58 -23.76 -44.69
C THR A 859 -48.69 -25.01 -43.84
N ARG A 860 -49.13 -26.09 -44.46
CA ARG A 860 -49.23 -27.41 -43.86
C ARG A 860 -48.75 -28.43 -44.87
N GLN A 861 -47.87 -29.32 -44.43
CA GLN A 861 -47.48 -30.50 -45.18
C GLN A 861 -47.88 -31.76 -44.40
N ASN A 862 -48.37 -32.77 -45.12
CA ASN A 862 -48.76 -34.08 -44.58
C ASN A 862 -48.00 -35.18 -45.33
N GLY A 863 -47.71 -36.30 -44.67
CA GLY A 863 -46.86 -37.39 -45.19
C GLY A 863 -45.40 -37.19 -44.83
N ASN A 864 -44.48 -37.93 -45.49
CA ASN A 864 -43.04 -37.81 -45.23
C ASN A 864 -42.53 -36.44 -45.70
N THR A 865 -42.31 -35.52 -44.76
CA THR A 865 -41.86 -34.16 -45.03
C THR A 865 -40.37 -33.97 -44.79
N THR A 866 -39.66 -35.04 -44.43
CA THR A 866 -38.21 -35.02 -44.26
C THR A 866 -37.54 -34.48 -45.51
N ASN A 867 -36.77 -33.39 -45.33
CA ASN A 867 -36.08 -32.64 -46.38
C ASN A 867 -36.93 -31.78 -47.33
N ASN A 868 -38.25 -31.67 -47.13
CA ASN A 868 -39.09 -30.76 -47.92
C ASN A 868 -39.04 -29.33 -47.36
N ASN A 869 -38.01 -28.60 -47.75
CA ASN A 869 -37.76 -27.23 -47.26
C ASN A 869 -38.97 -26.30 -47.51
N ILE A 870 -39.38 -25.59 -46.46
CA ILE A 870 -40.44 -24.58 -46.47
C ILE A 870 -39.77 -23.21 -46.44
N ASN A 871 -39.81 -22.48 -47.55
CA ASN A 871 -39.26 -21.13 -47.64
C ASN A 871 -40.38 -20.09 -47.53
N ILE A 872 -40.19 -19.09 -46.68
CA ILE A 872 -41.18 -18.07 -46.36
C ILE A 872 -40.50 -16.70 -46.43
N ASP A 873 -40.76 -15.99 -47.52
CA ASP A 873 -40.34 -14.59 -47.65
C ASP A 873 -41.18 -13.71 -46.74
N LEU A 874 -40.52 -12.97 -45.84
CA LEU A 874 -41.22 -12.08 -44.92
C LEU A 874 -41.55 -10.76 -45.64
N PRO A 875 -42.80 -10.27 -45.53
CA PRO A 875 -43.32 -9.21 -46.41
C PRO A 875 -42.68 -7.85 -46.15
N GLU A 876 -42.27 -7.58 -44.92
CA GLU A 876 -41.65 -6.32 -44.51
C GLU A 876 -40.82 -6.49 -43.24
N ARG A 877 -40.00 -5.49 -42.92
CA ARG A 877 -39.25 -5.46 -41.67
C ARG A 877 -40.23 -5.41 -40.50
N GLY A 878 -40.12 -6.33 -39.56
CA GLY A 878 -41.08 -6.48 -38.48
C GLY A 878 -40.79 -7.67 -37.58
N ILE A 879 -41.59 -7.78 -36.52
CA ILE A 879 -41.56 -8.94 -35.63
C ILE A 879 -42.65 -9.91 -36.07
N TYR A 880 -42.27 -11.17 -36.22
CA TYR A 880 -43.11 -12.27 -36.60
C TYR A 880 -43.05 -13.38 -35.56
N ILE A 881 -44.14 -14.09 -35.37
CA ILE A 881 -44.26 -15.26 -34.53
C ILE A 881 -44.48 -16.44 -35.46
N ILE A 882 -43.51 -17.34 -35.51
CA ILE A 882 -43.58 -18.57 -36.28
C ILE A 882 -44.05 -19.67 -35.35
N SER A 883 -45.27 -20.14 -35.54
CA SER A 883 -45.83 -21.31 -34.87
C SER A 883 -45.64 -22.53 -35.76
N ILE A 884 -44.85 -23.49 -35.31
CA ILE A 884 -44.61 -24.77 -35.98
C ILE A 884 -45.26 -25.88 -35.15
N GLN A 885 -46.27 -26.50 -35.71
CA GLN A 885 -46.93 -27.68 -35.15
C GLN A 885 -46.43 -28.93 -35.86
N THR A 886 -46.09 -29.94 -35.09
CA THR A 886 -45.66 -31.27 -35.53
C THR A 886 -46.51 -32.32 -34.83
N ASP A 887 -46.38 -33.58 -35.21
CA ASP A 887 -46.97 -34.72 -34.50
C ASP A 887 -46.40 -34.90 -33.08
N LYS A 888 -45.22 -34.33 -32.77
CA LYS A 888 -44.62 -34.37 -31.43
C LYS A 888 -44.83 -33.12 -30.59
N GLY A 889 -45.47 -32.06 -31.13
CA GLY A 889 -45.83 -30.87 -30.37
C GLY A 889 -45.77 -29.55 -31.15
N ASN A 890 -46.02 -28.46 -30.44
CA ASN A 890 -46.01 -27.09 -30.98
C ASN A 890 -44.76 -26.34 -30.52
N ILE A 891 -44.14 -25.60 -31.43
CA ILE A 891 -43.02 -24.70 -31.16
C ILE A 891 -43.40 -23.31 -31.67
N VAL A 892 -43.20 -22.29 -30.85
CA VAL A 892 -43.42 -20.89 -31.24
C VAL A 892 -42.09 -20.14 -31.19
N ARG A 893 -41.77 -19.40 -32.25
CA ARG A 893 -40.51 -18.66 -32.42
C ARG A 893 -40.80 -17.22 -32.79
N LYS A 894 -40.36 -16.26 -31.98
CA LYS A 894 -40.35 -14.85 -32.37
C LYS A 894 -39.15 -14.61 -33.31
N VAL A 895 -39.39 -14.22 -34.55
CA VAL A 895 -38.39 -13.82 -35.54
C VAL A 895 -38.55 -12.33 -35.83
N ILE A 896 -37.46 -11.59 -35.69
CA ILE A 896 -37.41 -10.18 -36.06
C ILE A 896 -36.70 -10.08 -37.41
N TYR A 897 -37.40 -9.62 -38.44
CA TYR A 897 -36.84 -9.27 -39.74
C TYR A 897 -36.51 -7.78 -39.74
N GLN A 898 -35.23 -7.43 -39.87
CA GLN A 898 -34.74 -6.04 -39.75
C GLN A 898 -34.57 -5.30 -41.07
#